data_AF-A0A8H3AW25-F1
#
_entry.id   AF-A0A8H3AW25-F1
#
_cell.length_a   1.000
_cell.length_b   1.000
_cell.length_c   1.000
_cell.angle_alpha   90.00
_cell.angle_beta   90.00
_cell.angle_gamma   90.00
#
_symmetry.space_group_name_H-M   'P 1'
#
loop_
_entity.id
_entity.type
_entity.pdbx_description
1 polymer ?
#
loop_
_entity_poly.entity_id
_entity_poly.type
_entity_poly.pdbx_seq_one_letter_code
_entity_poly.pdbx_strand_id
1 'polypeptide(L)'
;MSHPPFWLSKQFFYPIGNTAAISLTQDLSPEQSAADILLLGCGDPRNILFTLYSDLTKGQAVRQIDVTCCDIEPAILARNILLFTLLDQNENIDQVWDIFYHFKIDDRASKIITRQSQTLYEYAETMETWKESRFGSFLKMVDSRTLIELRRHWKSYVDFPQLPSNRKNQISKEQAQLSKSISGKNSTALSPSRSAGMLWPQAMKPVANLFQKYWETGTTFTLANDVKNAKNINPTFVYSLSGEGFNPHYGTFPCGFHLISAFAPIKSDPAGPAPKTGSAAISTSKQQFGAWCKAFREARNAKSVTIRFFTGDALLFCRALHQFKTTGNPLTDIFVSAYRATQIHFDQFETCHTPTTFDVIDTSNLTDHLGLFNLLLVTHNLLKETTQSQAVLYTETLLPSGKDATRSFLERILTDIPTIAMLFGIAPRPYVSNFTTHSNVHEIIFSEHLSQYHERVAWSDPCGGDGLIPGHNAKTISFEADSLSRVLYDIYDNMFANEKMSTMMSTMSSLSINPTGMRALGVVHFHREAVALLFQAVQRRVHLSSGDWEQVVMRFFQMCSSGGGRMIESNCFQDLCLQLHLFGVFTVDTLKPNWATEPELRFSPHSAIFNSWPTIPPVVCVVLTVPRARLSIFFEKPEEIGSPTLQGGLWVPGAHDNTYATIHLAWGKCVASANSDKVVIEEDPNGQRGESDLIVSFWASARLVEIPGTKASLRIKSTPLLSPMFVRKLGMLLDVFAAGVMDRKHVRILTYRPALASQSSRPPEAESTHPPTGFGSNTLCHAIVSNVRDRYVDSLSIRFDVTAKEEKESLQNGATVSASQVSACTMELNIGSHSH
;
A
#
# COMPACT_ATOMS: atom_id res chain seq x y z
N MET A 1 -8.57 3.78 0.30
CA MET A 1 -8.16 4.06 -1.09
C MET A 1 -8.08 2.74 -1.82
N SER A 2 -8.69 2.57 -2.99
CA SER A 2 -8.20 1.56 -3.93
C SER A 2 -7.15 2.17 -4.86
N HIS A 3 -6.09 1.42 -5.16
CA HIS A 3 -5.24 1.72 -6.30
C HIS A 3 -5.97 1.25 -7.57
N PRO A 4 -5.96 2.01 -8.68
CA PRO A 4 -6.64 1.59 -9.90
C PRO A 4 -6.16 0.22 -10.37
N PRO A 5 -7.06 -0.76 -10.60
CA PRO A 5 -6.63 -2.09 -11.00
C PRO A 5 -5.95 -2.04 -12.36
N PHE A 6 -4.82 -2.72 -12.48
CA PHE A 6 -4.08 -2.85 -13.73
C PHE A 6 -4.02 -4.31 -14.16
N TRP A 7 -3.82 -4.53 -15.45
CA TRP A 7 -3.59 -5.86 -15.98
C TRP A 7 -2.25 -6.41 -15.51
N LEU A 8 -2.26 -7.64 -14.99
CA LEU A 8 -1.08 -8.33 -14.48
C LEU A 8 -0.34 -9.04 -15.63
N SER A 9 0.48 -8.30 -16.39
CA SER A 9 1.29 -8.89 -17.48
C SER A 9 2.44 -9.74 -16.95
N LYS A 10 3.14 -9.24 -15.94
CA LYS A 10 4.26 -9.92 -15.27
C LYS A 10 4.27 -9.51 -13.81
N GLN A 11 4.11 -10.47 -12.92
CA GLN A 11 4.20 -10.24 -11.49
C GLN A 11 5.53 -10.82 -11.00
N PHE A 12 6.41 -9.96 -10.49
CA PHE A 12 7.68 -10.42 -9.94
C PHE A 12 7.47 -10.96 -8.53
N PHE A 13 8.17 -12.05 -8.21
CA PHE A 13 8.23 -12.57 -6.85
C PHE A 13 9.43 -11.95 -6.12
N TYR A 14 9.24 -11.36 -4.94
CA TYR A 14 10.30 -10.68 -4.17
C TYR A 14 10.71 -11.49 -2.91
N PRO A 15 11.30 -12.69 -3.04
CA PRO A 15 11.57 -13.58 -1.92
C PRO A 15 12.61 -13.05 -0.93
N ILE A 16 13.46 -12.13 -1.36
CA ILE A 16 14.50 -11.55 -0.51
C ILE A 16 14.34 -10.04 -0.64
N GLY A 17 14.33 -9.36 0.51
CA GLY A 17 14.18 -7.91 0.50
C GLY A 17 15.38 -7.24 -0.19
N ASN A 18 15.14 -6.06 -0.73
CA ASN A 18 16.05 -5.34 -1.62
C ASN A 18 16.78 -4.14 -0.97
N THR A 19 16.52 -3.84 0.30
CA THR A 19 17.19 -2.79 1.10
C THR A 19 17.94 -3.36 2.29
N ALA A 20 18.72 -2.59 3.05
CA ALA A 20 19.29 -3.09 4.30
C ALA A 20 18.17 -3.25 5.36
N ALA A 21 18.36 -4.13 6.35
CA ALA A 21 17.42 -4.23 7.46
C ALA A 21 17.35 -2.91 8.24
N ILE A 22 16.17 -2.60 8.78
CA ILE A 22 15.95 -1.43 9.64
C ILE A 22 15.31 -1.86 10.96
N SER A 23 15.60 -1.13 12.03
CA SER A 23 14.97 -1.39 13.33
C SER A 23 13.63 -0.68 13.36
N LEU A 24 12.57 -1.47 13.52
CA LEU A 24 11.19 -0.98 13.53
C LEU A 24 10.89 -0.19 14.81
N THR A 25 11.71 -0.32 15.85
CA THR A 25 11.55 0.36 17.14
C THR A 25 12.53 1.52 17.34
N GLN A 26 13.34 1.88 16.33
CA GLN A 26 14.40 2.89 16.45
C GLN A 26 13.90 4.28 16.89
N ASP A 27 12.65 4.61 16.60
CA ASP A 27 12.02 5.89 16.91
C ASP A 27 11.05 5.82 18.10
N LEU A 28 10.94 4.65 18.76
CA LEU A 28 10.17 4.48 19.97
C LEU A 28 11.01 4.82 21.20
N SER A 29 10.37 5.36 22.22
CA SER A 29 10.99 5.61 23.52
C SER A 29 11.48 4.28 24.15
N PRO A 30 12.71 4.23 24.72
CA PRO A 30 13.21 3.06 25.46
C PRO A 30 12.40 2.69 26.70
N GLU A 31 11.59 3.61 27.22
CA GLU A 31 10.69 3.40 28.36
C GLU A 31 9.40 2.66 27.99
N GLN A 32 9.02 2.69 26.71
CA GLN A 32 7.81 2.05 26.23
C GLN A 32 7.95 0.52 26.29
N SER A 33 7.08 -0.15 27.04
CA SER A 33 7.20 -1.58 27.37
C SER A 33 6.62 -2.52 26.30
N ALA A 34 5.81 -2.01 25.38
CA ALA A 34 5.19 -2.78 24.30
C ALA A 34 5.15 -1.98 22.99
N ALA A 35 5.19 -2.67 21.86
CA ALA A 35 5.08 -2.10 20.53
C ALA A 35 4.19 -2.96 19.64
N ASP A 36 3.06 -2.38 19.21
CA ASP A 36 2.21 -2.91 18.14
C ASP A 36 2.69 -2.34 16.80
N ILE A 37 3.11 -3.21 15.90
CA ILE A 37 3.78 -2.88 14.64
C ILE A 37 2.96 -3.42 13.47
N LEU A 38 2.64 -2.58 12.49
CA LEU A 38 2.03 -2.97 11.22
C LEU A 38 3.07 -2.90 10.10
N LEU A 39 3.30 -4.00 9.40
CA LEU A 39 4.15 -4.07 8.22
C LEU A 39 3.30 -4.25 6.97
N LEU A 40 3.26 -3.25 6.11
CA LEU A 40 2.57 -3.29 4.82
C LEU A 40 3.59 -3.60 3.72
N GLY A 41 3.39 -4.71 3.00
CA GLY A 41 4.41 -5.26 2.11
C GLY A 41 5.61 -5.75 2.92
N CYS A 42 5.34 -6.58 3.94
CA CYS A 42 6.31 -6.95 4.97
C CYS A 42 7.60 -7.55 4.41
N GLY A 43 7.55 -8.19 3.24
CA GLY A 43 8.71 -8.81 2.63
C GLY A 43 9.30 -9.92 3.52
N ASP A 44 10.62 -10.12 3.41
CA ASP A 44 11.34 -11.12 4.21
C ASP A 44 11.46 -10.71 5.70
N PRO A 45 11.86 -11.61 6.61
CA PRO A 45 11.77 -11.36 8.06
C PRO A 45 12.93 -10.51 8.59
N ARG A 46 13.80 -9.96 7.74
CA ARG A 46 15.04 -9.29 8.18
C ARG A 46 14.79 -8.11 9.12
N ASN A 47 13.74 -7.32 8.88
CA ASN A 47 13.43 -6.15 9.70
C ASN A 47 12.96 -6.58 11.08
N ILE A 48 12.17 -7.65 11.16
CA ILE A 48 11.74 -8.25 12.44
C ILE A 48 12.94 -8.80 13.19
N LEU A 49 13.77 -9.62 12.54
CA LEU A 49 14.96 -10.23 13.16
C LEU A 49 15.97 -9.17 13.64
N PHE A 50 16.23 -8.15 12.82
CA PHE A 50 17.12 -7.06 13.17
C PHE A 50 16.56 -6.19 14.29
N THR A 51 15.25 -5.92 14.30
CA THR A 51 14.58 -5.21 15.41
C THR A 51 14.78 -5.95 16.73
N LEU A 52 14.52 -7.26 16.77
CA LEU A 52 14.71 -8.06 17.99
C LEU A 52 16.17 -8.07 18.48
N TYR A 53 17.13 -7.96 17.57
CA TYR A 53 18.56 -7.87 17.90
C TYR A 53 18.98 -6.48 18.39
N SER A 54 18.40 -5.42 17.83
CA SER A 54 18.84 -4.04 18.04
C SER A 54 17.93 -3.22 18.95
N ASP A 55 16.83 -3.79 19.45
CA ASP A 55 15.88 -3.10 20.30
C ASP A 55 16.54 -2.58 21.59
N LEU A 56 16.14 -1.37 21.98
CA LEU A 56 16.67 -0.68 23.16
C LEU A 56 15.54 -0.48 24.17
N THR A 57 15.74 -0.97 25.39
CA THR A 57 14.81 -0.79 26.52
C THR A 57 15.55 -0.30 27.76
N LYS A 58 14.84 0.46 28.62
CA LYS A 58 15.31 0.77 29.98
C LYS A 58 14.91 -0.34 30.95
N GLY A 59 15.86 -0.77 31.78
CA GLY A 59 15.68 -1.85 32.78
C GLY A 59 16.00 -3.24 32.22
N GLN A 60 15.66 -4.29 32.98
CA GLN A 60 15.87 -5.69 32.56
C GLN A 60 14.68 -6.29 31.78
N ALA A 61 13.58 -5.54 31.60
CA ALA A 61 12.39 -6.03 30.92
C ALA A 61 12.54 -5.94 29.39
N VAL A 62 12.27 -7.04 28.70
CA VAL A 62 12.22 -7.12 27.23
C VAL A 62 10.91 -6.51 26.73
N ARG A 63 11.00 -5.63 25.72
CA ARG A 63 9.82 -5.04 25.07
C ARG A 63 8.93 -6.13 24.49
N GLN A 64 7.63 -6.04 24.74
CA GLN A 64 6.65 -6.89 24.07
C GLN A 64 6.44 -6.39 22.65
N ILE A 65 6.77 -7.22 21.66
CA ILE A 65 6.68 -6.88 20.24
C ILE A 65 5.56 -7.70 19.60
N ASP A 66 4.57 -7.00 19.06
CA ASP A 66 3.43 -7.56 18.35
C ASP A 66 3.44 -7.05 16.90
N VAL A 67 3.79 -7.91 15.95
CA VAL A 67 3.92 -7.55 14.54
C VAL A 67 2.75 -8.09 13.75
N THR A 68 2.04 -7.25 13.02
CA THR A 68 1.04 -7.64 12.02
C THR A 68 1.63 -7.46 10.62
N CYS A 69 1.87 -8.57 9.93
CA CYS A 69 2.42 -8.63 8.58
C CYS A 69 1.29 -8.74 7.55
N CYS A 70 1.19 -7.72 6.68
CA CYS A 70 0.36 -7.74 5.48
C CYS A 70 1.26 -7.86 4.25
N ASP A 71 1.07 -8.89 3.44
CA ASP A 71 1.71 -9.00 2.13
C ASP A 71 0.71 -9.52 1.10
N ILE A 72 0.76 -9.00 -0.11
CA ILE A 72 -0.11 -9.49 -1.19
C ILE A 72 0.31 -10.89 -1.62
N GLU A 73 1.59 -11.25 -1.47
CA GLU A 73 2.17 -12.52 -1.90
C GLU A 73 2.22 -13.56 -0.76
N PRO A 74 1.33 -14.57 -0.74
CA PRO A 74 1.33 -15.61 0.29
C PRO A 74 2.63 -16.41 0.34
N ALA A 75 3.37 -16.52 -0.78
CA ALA A 75 4.67 -17.20 -0.77
C ALA A 75 5.71 -16.52 0.12
N ILE A 76 5.63 -15.19 0.31
CA ILE A 76 6.49 -14.47 1.24
C ILE A 76 6.19 -14.90 2.68
N LEU A 77 4.92 -14.87 3.07
CA LEU A 77 4.50 -15.22 4.42
C LEU A 77 4.80 -16.70 4.73
N ALA A 78 4.56 -17.61 3.77
CA ALA A 78 4.85 -19.03 3.92
C ALA A 78 6.35 -19.31 4.17
N ARG A 79 7.23 -18.54 3.51
CA ARG A 79 8.68 -18.60 3.70
C ARG A 79 9.11 -18.02 5.04
N ASN A 80 8.50 -16.90 5.45
CA ASN A 80 8.81 -16.28 6.74
C ASN A 80 8.45 -17.22 7.90
N ILE A 81 7.27 -17.85 7.86
CA ILE A 81 6.85 -18.84 8.87
C ILE A 81 7.77 -20.06 8.84
N LEU A 82 8.18 -20.55 7.67
CA LEU A 82 9.15 -21.63 7.57
C LEU A 82 10.45 -21.27 8.30
N LEU A 83 10.98 -20.06 8.10
CA LEU A 83 12.17 -19.59 8.81
C LEU A 83 11.94 -19.51 10.33
N PHE A 84 10.88 -18.86 10.79
CA PHE A 84 10.63 -18.70 12.24
C PHE A 84 10.45 -20.04 12.95
N THR A 85 9.80 -21.01 12.30
CA THR A 85 9.59 -22.34 12.89
C THR A 85 10.85 -23.19 12.91
N LEU A 86 11.74 -23.06 11.92
CA LEU A 86 13.09 -23.67 11.98
C LEU A 86 13.92 -23.05 13.12
N LEU A 87 13.80 -21.75 13.34
CA LEU A 87 14.49 -21.07 14.44
C LEU A 87 13.95 -21.49 15.82
N ASP A 88 12.62 -21.60 15.99
CA ASP A 88 11.96 -22.08 17.22
C ASP A 88 12.36 -23.52 17.58
N GLN A 89 12.61 -24.35 16.55
CA GLN A 89 13.09 -25.72 16.72
C GLN A 89 14.61 -25.83 16.90
N ASN A 90 15.33 -24.72 17.01
CA ASN A 90 16.79 -24.68 17.16
C ASN A 90 17.56 -25.36 16.01
N GLU A 91 17.04 -25.32 14.78
CA GLU A 91 17.76 -25.84 13.61
C GLU A 91 19.09 -25.10 13.40
N ASN A 92 20.06 -25.77 12.76
CA ASN A 92 21.38 -25.19 12.54
C ASN A 92 21.29 -23.91 11.67
N ILE A 93 21.87 -22.80 12.13
CA ILE A 93 21.73 -21.48 11.50
C ILE A 93 22.31 -21.46 10.07
N ASP A 94 23.39 -22.19 9.79
CA ASP A 94 23.92 -22.28 8.42
C ASP A 94 22.92 -23.00 7.49
N GLN A 95 22.23 -24.03 7.97
CA GLN A 95 21.18 -24.69 7.21
C GLN A 95 19.97 -23.77 6.98
N VAL A 96 19.58 -22.99 7.98
CA VAL A 96 18.51 -21.99 7.83
C VAL A 96 18.89 -20.93 6.79
N TRP A 97 20.15 -20.47 6.78
CA TRP A 97 20.66 -19.55 5.76
C TRP A 97 20.53 -20.14 4.36
N ASP A 98 21.01 -21.37 4.16
CA ASP A 98 21.00 -22.02 2.85
C ASP A 98 19.54 -22.22 2.35
N ILE A 99 18.64 -22.65 3.24
CA ILE A 99 17.20 -22.82 2.97
C ILE A 99 16.55 -21.50 2.56
N PHE A 100 16.87 -20.40 3.24
CA PHE A 100 16.17 -19.15 3.02
C PHE A 100 16.72 -18.36 1.84
N TYR A 101 18.04 -18.36 1.64
CA TYR A 101 18.71 -17.47 0.71
C TYR A 101 19.22 -18.14 -0.59
N HIS A 102 19.25 -19.46 -0.73
CA HIS A 102 19.77 -20.09 -1.95
C HIS A 102 18.66 -20.60 -2.89
N PHE A 103 18.82 -20.33 -4.19
CA PHE A 103 17.98 -20.91 -5.25
C PHE A 103 18.23 -22.41 -5.41
N LYS A 104 19.46 -22.84 -5.14
CA LYS A 104 19.87 -24.24 -5.17
C LYS A 104 20.38 -24.69 -3.82
N ILE A 105 19.97 -25.86 -3.39
CA ILE A 105 20.23 -26.41 -2.06
C ILE A 105 20.74 -27.84 -2.15
N ASP A 106 21.42 -28.29 -1.11
CA ASP A 106 21.90 -29.67 -1.02
C ASP A 106 20.77 -30.64 -0.60
N ASP A 107 21.09 -31.93 -0.51
CA ASP A 107 20.14 -32.97 -0.12
C ASP A 107 19.68 -32.82 1.34
N ARG A 108 20.48 -32.19 2.21
CA ARG A 108 20.16 -32.01 3.63
C ARG A 108 19.12 -30.90 3.79
N ALA A 109 19.36 -29.72 3.24
CA ALA A 109 18.43 -28.61 3.25
C ALA A 109 17.10 -28.98 2.57
N SER A 110 17.15 -29.74 1.47
CA SER A 110 15.92 -30.24 0.81
C SER A 110 15.07 -31.12 1.73
N LYS A 111 15.70 -32.03 2.50
CA LYS A 111 15.00 -32.87 3.50
C LYS A 111 14.42 -32.03 4.65
N ILE A 112 15.15 -31.02 5.13
CA ILE A 112 14.67 -30.12 6.19
C ILE A 112 13.43 -29.36 5.72
N ILE A 113 13.46 -28.76 4.53
CA ILE A 113 12.30 -28.05 3.96
C ILE A 113 11.10 -28.98 3.85
N THR A 114 11.30 -30.18 3.32
CA THR A 114 10.21 -31.17 3.14
C THR A 114 9.61 -31.55 4.50
N ARG A 115 10.44 -31.92 5.48
CA ARG A 115 9.99 -32.31 6.83
C ARG A 115 9.24 -31.17 7.53
N GLN A 116 9.81 -29.96 7.50
CA GLN A 116 9.22 -28.82 8.21
C GLN A 116 7.93 -28.36 7.52
N SER A 117 7.91 -28.32 6.19
CA SER A 117 6.69 -27.97 5.44
C SER A 117 5.60 -29.02 5.63
N GLN A 118 5.94 -30.30 5.80
CA GLN A 118 4.96 -31.34 6.16
C GLN A 118 4.34 -31.07 7.52
N THR A 119 5.14 -30.70 8.52
CA THR A 119 4.65 -30.34 9.86
C THR A 119 3.71 -29.13 9.81
N LEU A 120 4.10 -28.08 9.06
CA LEU A 120 3.29 -26.88 8.89
C LEU A 120 1.99 -27.18 8.13
N TYR A 121 2.08 -28.01 7.08
CA TYR A 121 0.92 -28.51 6.36
C TYR A 121 -0.01 -29.27 7.31
N GLU A 122 0.46 -30.19 8.15
CA GLU A 122 -0.42 -30.91 9.06
C GLU A 122 -1.13 -29.98 10.06
N TYR A 123 -0.41 -29.07 10.72
CA TYR A 123 -1.01 -28.16 11.70
C TYR A 123 -1.97 -27.13 11.12
N ALA A 124 -1.84 -26.78 9.85
CA ALA A 124 -2.67 -25.78 9.19
C ALA A 124 -4.02 -26.31 8.69
N GLU A 125 -4.56 -27.40 9.27
CA GLU A 125 -5.80 -28.04 8.78
C GLU A 125 -7.01 -27.17 9.03
N THR A 126 -7.14 -26.71 10.27
CA THR A 126 -8.11 -25.69 10.65
C THR A 126 -7.42 -24.60 11.47
N MET A 127 -8.15 -23.53 11.73
CA MET A 127 -7.64 -22.47 12.60
C MET A 127 -7.38 -23.00 14.02
N GLU A 128 -8.23 -23.90 14.50
CA GLU A 128 -8.15 -24.51 15.82
C GLU A 128 -6.88 -25.35 15.95
N THR A 129 -6.63 -26.24 14.98
CA THR A 129 -5.40 -27.07 14.98
C THR A 129 -4.14 -26.21 14.91
N TRP A 130 -4.18 -25.09 14.17
CA TRP A 130 -3.06 -24.15 14.12
C TRP A 130 -2.83 -23.47 15.48
N LYS A 131 -3.90 -22.97 16.13
CA LYS A 131 -3.85 -22.32 17.45
C LYS A 131 -3.31 -23.24 18.53
N GLU A 132 -3.74 -24.50 18.53
CA GLU A 132 -3.29 -25.52 19.50
C GLU A 132 -1.86 -26.02 19.23
N SER A 133 -1.35 -25.81 18.01
CA SER A 133 0.02 -26.16 17.67
C SER A 133 1.05 -25.37 18.48
N ARG A 134 2.26 -25.92 18.58
CA ARG A 134 3.42 -25.24 19.19
C ARG A 134 3.66 -23.84 18.60
N PHE A 135 3.41 -23.66 17.30
CA PHE A 135 3.67 -22.41 16.59
C PHE A 135 2.55 -21.38 16.77
N GLY A 136 1.31 -21.83 16.97
CA GLY A 136 0.12 -20.97 17.15
C GLY A 136 0.22 -20.01 18.33
N SER A 137 1.07 -20.32 19.31
CA SER A 137 1.32 -19.47 20.48
C SER A 137 2.02 -18.14 20.17
N PHE A 138 2.68 -17.99 19.02
CA PHE A 138 3.34 -16.74 18.62
C PHE A 138 3.22 -16.41 17.12
N LEU A 139 2.96 -17.39 16.26
CA LEU A 139 2.63 -17.16 14.84
C LEU A 139 1.11 -17.27 14.68
N LYS A 140 0.44 -16.14 14.49
CA LYS A 140 -1.02 -16.05 14.41
C LYS A 140 -1.49 -15.75 13.00
N MET A 141 -2.69 -16.18 12.67
CA MET A 141 -3.36 -15.82 11.41
C MET A 141 -4.40 -14.75 11.71
N VAL A 142 -4.48 -13.74 10.83
CA VAL A 142 -5.50 -12.68 10.90
C VAL A 142 -6.86 -13.20 10.45
N ASP A 143 -6.87 -14.08 9.44
CA ASP A 143 -8.07 -14.73 8.93
C ASP A 143 -7.82 -16.20 8.53
N SER A 144 -8.90 -16.99 8.44
CA SER A 144 -8.85 -18.41 8.01
C SER A 144 -8.37 -18.59 6.57
N ARG A 145 -8.68 -17.66 5.68
CA ARG A 145 -8.26 -17.67 4.28
C ARG A 145 -6.73 -17.61 4.14
N THR A 146 -6.06 -16.79 4.94
CA THR A 146 -4.59 -16.71 4.96
C THR A 146 -4.02 -18.08 5.29
N LEU A 147 -4.54 -18.77 6.32
CA LEU A 147 -4.09 -20.12 6.67
C LEU A 147 -4.25 -21.11 5.49
N ILE A 148 -5.38 -21.06 4.78
CA ILE A 148 -5.65 -21.92 3.62
C ILE A 148 -4.62 -21.70 2.49
N GLU A 149 -4.33 -20.44 2.16
CA GLU A 149 -3.34 -20.12 1.13
C GLU A 149 -1.93 -20.57 1.54
N LEU A 150 -1.54 -20.36 2.80
CA LEU A 150 -0.24 -20.80 3.30
C LEU A 150 -0.11 -22.32 3.33
N ARG A 151 -1.17 -23.03 3.74
CA ARG A 151 -1.25 -24.50 3.68
C ARG A 151 -0.98 -25.01 2.27
N ARG A 152 -1.55 -24.36 1.24
CA ARG A 152 -1.32 -24.72 -0.17
C ARG A 152 0.15 -24.58 -0.59
N HIS A 153 0.85 -23.54 -0.12
CA HIS A 153 2.29 -23.37 -0.38
C HIS A 153 3.12 -24.46 0.29
N TRP A 154 2.89 -24.75 1.57
CA TRP A 154 3.63 -25.81 2.27
C TRP A 154 3.37 -27.19 1.66
N LYS A 155 2.15 -27.47 1.21
CA LYS A 155 1.85 -28.69 0.45
C LYS A 155 2.67 -28.78 -0.83
N SER A 156 2.75 -27.70 -1.60
CA SER A 156 3.57 -27.63 -2.81
C SER A 156 5.06 -27.89 -2.50
N TYR A 157 5.58 -27.42 -1.36
CA TYR A 157 6.96 -27.66 -0.95
C TYR A 157 7.21 -29.13 -0.59
N VAL A 158 6.25 -29.78 0.08
CA VAL A 158 6.28 -31.22 0.40
C VAL A 158 6.29 -32.07 -0.87
N ASP A 159 5.46 -31.71 -1.84
CA ASP A 159 5.27 -32.51 -3.06
C ASP A 159 6.40 -32.33 -4.07
N PHE A 160 7.15 -31.22 -3.99
CA PHE A 160 8.19 -30.85 -4.95
C PHE A 160 9.21 -31.97 -5.24
N PRO A 161 9.77 -32.68 -4.22
CA PRO A 161 10.68 -33.79 -4.46
C PRO A 161 10.06 -34.97 -5.21
N GLN A 162 8.74 -35.09 -5.24
CA GLN A 162 8.00 -36.15 -5.94
C GLN A 162 7.47 -35.71 -7.31
N LEU A 163 7.73 -34.46 -7.73
CA LEU A 163 7.29 -34.00 -9.03
C LEU A 163 7.87 -34.85 -10.17
N PRO A 164 7.06 -35.13 -11.21
CA PRO A 164 7.52 -35.76 -12.44
C PRO A 164 8.76 -35.08 -13.04
N SER A 165 9.70 -35.88 -13.56
CA SER A 165 10.98 -35.39 -14.08
C SER A 165 10.82 -34.33 -15.18
N ASN A 166 9.80 -34.45 -16.04
CA ASN A 166 9.52 -33.46 -17.07
C ASN A 166 9.18 -32.08 -16.49
N ARG A 167 8.35 -32.01 -15.44
CA ARG A 167 8.01 -30.75 -14.73
C ARG A 167 9.22 -30.14 -14.04
N LYS A 168 10.01 -30.96 -13.32
CA LYS A 168 11.26 -30.49 -12.69
C LYS A 168 12.28 -29.97 -13.71
N ASN A 169 12.41 -30.64 -14.85
CA ASN A 169 13.29 -30.21 -15.93
C ASN A 169 12.83 -28.88 -16.54
N GLN A 170 11.52 -28.65 -16.65
CA GLN A 170 10.97 -27.38 -17.10
C GLN A 170 11.33 -26.25 -16.14
N ILE A 171 11.07 -26.40 -14.84
CA ILE A 171 11.41 -25.41 -13.81
C ILE A 171 12.93 -25.14 -13.80
N SER A 172 13.74 -26.19 -13.95
CA SER A 172 15.21 -26.05 -14.03
C SER A 172 15.64 -25.27 -15.27
N LYS A 173 14.96 -25.46 -16.40
CA LYS A 173 15.22 -24.72 -17.63
C LYS A 173 14.85 -23.25 -17.48
N GLU A 174 13.70 -22.95 -16.87
CA GLU A 174 13.26 -21.58 -16.56
C GLU A 174 14.28 -20.87 -15.65
N GLN A 175 14.73 -21.54 -14.58
CA GLN A 175 15.77 -21.04 -13.68
C GLN A 175 17.07 -20.73 -14.42
N ALA A 176 17.57 -21.68 -15.23
CA ALA A 176 18.81 -21.50 -15.99
C ALA A 176 18.70 -20.36 -17.02
N GLN A 177 17.55 -20.23 -17.70
CA GLN A 177 17.30 -19.16 -18.66
C GLN A 177 17.27 -17.79 -18.00
N LEU A 178 16.55 -17.65 -16.88
CA LEU A 178 16.47 -16.41 -16.12
C LEU A 178 17.85 -16.02 -15.59
N SER A 179 18.57 -16.94 -14.94
CA SER A 179 19.94 -16.73 -14.47
C SER A 179 20.87 -16.28 -15.58
N LYS A 180 20.86 -16.94 -16.75
CA LYS A 180 21.68 -16.54 -17.91
C LYS A 180 21.32 -15.14 -18.41
N SER A 181 20.04 -14.78 -18.41
CA SER A 181 19.60 -13.45 -18.84
C SER A 181 20.06 -12.32 -17.92
N ILE A 182 20.26 -12.62 -16.63
CA ILE A 182 20.69 -11.66 -15.62
C ILE A 182 22.22 -11.57 -15.60
N SER A 183 22.92 -12.70 -15.48
CA SER A 183 24.39 -12.74 -15.46
C SER A 183 25.03 -12.38 -16.80
N GLY A 184 24.31 -12.54 -17.92
CA GLY A 184 24.80 -12.26 -19.27
C GLY A 184 24.60 -10.82 -19.76
N LYS A 185 23.78 -10.01 -19.08
CA LYS A 185 23.72 -8.56 -19.37
C LYS A 185 24.98 -7.94 -18.77
N ASN A 186 25.68 -7.07 -19.51
CA ASN A 186 26.77 -6.20 -18.99
C ASN A 186 26.28 -5.18 -17.92
N SER A 187 25.14 -5.44 -17.28
CA SER A 187 24.54 -4.63 -16.23
C SER A 187 25.09 -5.08 -14.89
N THR A 188 25.99 -4.27 -14.34
CA THR A 188 26.51 -4.45 -12.99
C THR A 188 25.40 -4.10 -11.99
N ALA A 189 24.92 -5.06 -11.21
CA ALA A 189 23.96 -4.78 -10.14
C ALA A 189 24.67 -4.05 -8.99
N LEU A 190 24.64 -2.72 -9.04
CA LEU A 190 25.35 -1.85 -8.09
C LEU A 190 24.53 -1.55 -6.83
N SER A 191 23.21 -1.61 -6.90
CA SER A 191 22.34 -1.23 -5.78
C SER A 191 22.58 -1.96 -4.45
N PRO A 192 23.01 -3.25 -4.41
CA PRO A 192 23.33 -3.90 -3.14
C PRO A 192 24.49 -3.26 -2.36
N SER A 193 25.37 -2.46 -3.02
CA SER A 193 26.46 -1.79 -2.33
C SER A 193 25.98 -0.67 -1.39
N ARG A 194 24.73 -0.21 -1.54
CA ARG A 194 24.08 0.75 -0.62
C ARG A 194 24.18 0.33 0.84
N SER A 195 24.09 -0.97 1.12
CA SER A 195 24.13 -1.48 2.49
C SER A 195 25.49 -1.31 3.18
N ALA A 196 26.53 -0.87 2.46
CA ALA A 196 27.83 -0.50 3.05
C ALA A 196 27.89 0.96 3.55
N GLY A 197 26.80 1.73 3.45
CA GLY A 197 26.74 3.11 3.92
C GLY A 197 27.80 3.99 3.26
N MET A 198 28.58 4.72 4.05
CA MET A 198 29.66 5.59 3.53
C MET A 198 30.77 4.84 2.79
N LEU A 199 30.86 3.51 2.94
CA LEU A 199 31.82 2.65 2.23
C LEU A 199 31.21 1.98 0.99
N TRP A 200 30.08 2.51 0.49
CA TRP A 200 29.48 2.05 -0.75
C TRP A 200 30.46 2.02 -1.95
N PRO A 201 31.40 2.97 -2.15
CA PRO A 201 32.32 2.91 -3.31
C PRO A 201 33.25 1.68 -3.25
N GLN A 202 33.72 1.32 -2.05
CA GLN A 202 34.55 0.14 -1.83
C GLN A 202 33.75 -1.15 -2.02
N ALA A 203 32.45 -1.12 -1.72
CA ALA A 203 31.56 -2.27 -1.84
C ALA A 203 31.07 -2.52 -3.27
N MET A 204 31.03 -1.52 -4.15
CA MET A 204 30.46 -1.62 -5.50
C MET A 204 30.91 -2.86 -6.28
N LYS A 205 32.22 -2.96 -6.56
CA LYS A 205 32.77 -4.05 -7.39
C LYS A 205 32.71 -5.41 -6.69
N PRO A 206 33.14 -5.56 -5.42
CA PRO A 206 33.06 -6.85 -4.72
C PRO A 206 31.63 -7.38 -4.61
N VAL A 207 30.66 -6.54 -4.28
CA VAL A 207 29.27 -6.97 -4.11
C VAL A 207 28.60 -7.27 -5.45
N ALA A 208 28.88 -6.49 -6.50
CA ALA A 208 28.39 -6.80 -7.84
C ALA A 208 28.90 -8.16 -8.36
N ASN A 209 30.17 -8.49 -8.11
CA ASN A 209 30.72 -9.80 -8.47
C ASN A 209 30.03 -10.94 -7.69
N LEU A 210 29.70 -10.71 -6.41
CA LEU A 210 28.95 -11.68 -5.60
C LEU A 210 27.52 -11.86 -6.13
N PHE A 211 26.86 -10.77 -6.54
CA PHE A 211 25.55 -10.82 -7.17
C PHE A 211 25.58 -11.67 -8.45
N GLN A 212 26.56 -11.43 -9.33
CA GLN A 212 26.70 -12.19 -10.57
C GLN A 212 26.90 -13.69 -10.28
N LYS A 213 27.85 -14.01 -9.37
CA LYS A 213 28.12 -15.40 -8.97
C LYS A 213 26.90 -16.06 -8.32
N TYR A 214 26.12 -15.30 -7.56
CA TYR A 214 24.89 -15.80 -6.95
C TYR A 214 23.86 -16.20 -8.02
N TRP A 215 23.65 -15.40 -9.06
CA TRP A 215 22.75 -15.76 -10.17
C TRP A 215 23.30 -16.89 -11.05
N GLU A 216 24.62 -17.00 -11.21
CA GLU A 216 25.25 -18.09 -11.95
C GLU A 216 25.13 -19.44 -11.23
N THR A 217 25.40 -19.46 -9.92
CA THR A 217 25.47 -20.70 -9.13
C THR A 217 24.16 -21.03 -8.42
N GLY A 218 23.33 -20.02 -8.13
CA GLY A 218 22.15 -20.13 -7.28
C GLY A 218 22.44 -20.14 -5.79
N THR A 219 23.67 -19.84 -5.36
CA THR A 219 24.11 -19.96 -3.95
C THR A 219 25.05 -18.84 -3.54
N THR A 220 25.28 -18.67 -2.24
CA THR A 220 26.36 -17.81 -1.72
C THR A 220 27.66 -18.58 -1.44
N PHE A 221 27.77 -19.83 -1.87
CA PHE A 221 28.95 -20.65 -1.63
C PHE A 221 30.16 -20.18 -2.43
N THR A 222 31.33 -20.28 -1.83
CA THR A 222 32.60 -19.94 -2.48
C THR A 222 33.38 -21.17 -2.92
N LEU A 223 33.27 -22.28 -2.18
CA LEU A 223 33.93 -23.55 -2.48
C LEU A 223 33.21 -24.31 -3.59
N ALA A 224 33.98 -24.83 -4.55
CA ALA A 224 33.44 -25.54 -5.71
C ALA A 224 32.67 -26.82 -5.33
N ASN A 225 33.09 -27.52 -4.28
CA ASN A 225 32.41 -28.73 -3.80
C ASN A 225 31.01 -28.41 -3.26
N ASP A 226 30.85 -27.33 -2.50
CA ASP A 226 29.55 -26.94 -1.94
C ASP A 226 28.58 -26.52 -3.06
N VAL A 227 29.07 -25.75 -4.04
CA VAL A 227 28.30 -25.40 -5.25
C VAL A 227 27.87 -26.66 -6.02
N LYS A 228 28.77 -27.65 -6.16
CA LYS A 228 28.46 -28.90 -6.84
C LYS A 228 27.43 -29.74 -6.09
N ASN A 229 27.44 -29.70 -4.76
CA ASN A 229 26.50 -30.43 -3.91
C ASN A 229 25.10 -29.79 -3.88
N ALA A 230 25.01 -28.47 -4.09
CA ALA A 230 23.76 -27.72 -4.23
C ALA A 230 23.08 -27.97 -5.59
N LYS A 231 22.57 -29.19 -5.79
CA LYS A 231 21.97 -29.64 -7.05
C LYS A 231 20.45 -29.51 -7.10
N ASN A 232 19.77 -29.41 -5.95
CA ASN A 232 18.31 -29.40 -5.88
C ASN A 232 17.81 -27.97 -5.99
N ILE A 233 16.75 -27.74 -6.78
CA ILE A 233 16.05 -26.45 -6.78
C ILE A 233 15.31 -26.30 -5.46
N ASN A 234 15.44 -25.13 -4.86
CA ASN A 234 14.71 -24.79 -3.65
C ASN A 234 13.24 -24.50 -3.98
N PRO A 235 12.28 -25.32 -3.50
CA PRO A 235 10.87 -25.17 -3.83
C PRO A 235 10.27 -23.86 -3.33
N THR A 236 10.88 -23.21 -2.35
CA THR A 236 10.42 -21.92 -1.84
C THR A 236 10.56 -20.78 -2.86
N PHE A 237 11.33 -20.97 -3.95
CA PHE A 237 11.47 -20.00 -5.03
C PHE A 237 10.59 -20.29 -6.26
N VAL A 238 9.75 -21.33 -6.21
CA VAL A 238 9.03 -21.89 -7.38
C VAL A 238 7.53 -21.56 -7.39
N TYR A 239 6.94 -21.34 -6.21
CA TYR A 239 5.50 -21.15 -6.08
C TYR A 239 5.18 -19.75 -5.56
N SER A 240 4.44 -18.97 -6.34
CA SER A 240 3.99 -17.61 -5.99
C SER A 240 2.53 -17.38 -6.44
N LEU A 241 1.99 -16.15 -6.31
CA LEU A 241 0.71 -15.77 -6.90
C LEU A 241 0.65 -16.00 -8.41
N SER A 242 1.81 -15.94 -9.07
CA SER A 242 1.89 -16.26 -10.49
C SER A 242 1.69 -17.75 -10.78
N GLY A 243 1.63 -18.64 -9.79
CA GLY A 243 1.55 -20.09 -9.95
C GLY A 243 2.90 -20.78 -9.84
N GLU A 244 3.01 -21.99 -10.40
CA GLU A 244 4.28 -22.72 -10.52
C GLU A 244 5.15 -22.08 -11.63
N GLY A 245 6.40 -21.78 -11.29
CA GLY A 245 7.44 -21.30 -12.21
C GLY A 245 8.58 -20.58 -11.48
N PHE A 246 9.77 -20.58 -12.05
CA PHE A 246 10.91 -19.87 -11.46
C PHE A 246 10.92 -18.39 -11.89
N ASN A 247 10.34 -17.51 -11.07
CA ASN A 247 10.22 -16.07 -11.36
C ASN A 247 10.61 -15.10 -10.20
N PRO A 248 11.73 -15.31 -9.46
CA PRO A 248 12.24 -14.28 -8.57
C PRO A 248 12.57 -12.97 -9.31
N HIS A 249 12.36 -11.83 -8.67
CA HIS A 249 12.72 -10.52 -9.17
C HIS A 249 14.21 -10.46 -9.53
N TYR A 250 14.56 -9.81 -10.63
CA TYR A 250 15.93 -9.81 -11.16
C TYR A 250 16.96 -9.18 -10.22
N GLY A 251 16.54 -8.40 -9.23
CA GLY A 251 17.39 -7.83 -8.18
C GLY A 251 17.61 -8.73 -6.95
N THR A 252 17.07 -9.96 -6.94
CA THR A 252 17.12 -10.88 -5.79
C THR A 252 18.57 -11.23 -5.44
N PHE A 253 18.99 -10.86 -4.23
CA PHE A 253 20.31 -11.16 -3.65
C PHE A 253 20.24 -10.90 -2.12
N PRO A 254 21.00 -11.63 -1.27
CA PRO A 254 21.06 -11.39 0.18
C PRO A 254 21.69 -10.03 0.59
N CYS A 255 21.08 -8.89 0.21
CA CYS A 255 21.55 -7.53 0.53
C CYS A 255 20.95 -6.93 1.80
N GLY A 256 20.14 -7.69 2.53
CA GLY A 256 19.43 -7.28 3.75
C GLY A 256 20.30 -6.96 4.97
N PHE A 257 21.62 -6.97 4.84
CA PHE A 257 22.58 -6.89 5.95
C PHE A 257 23.42 -5.63 5.87
N HIS A 258 23.89 -5.13 7.01
CA HIS A 258 24.73 -3.92 7.05
C HIS A 258 26.17 -4.28 6.67
N LEU A 259 26.57 -3.99 5.44
CA LEU A 259 27.85 -4.40 4.88
C LEU A 259 29.01 -3.47 5.27
N ILE A 260 28.77 -2.38 6.00
CA ILE A 260 29.81 -1.41 6.35
C ILE A 260 30.97 -2.07 7.11
N SER A 261 30.69 -3.01 8.02
CA SER A 261 31.71 -3.75 8.77
C SER A 261 32.56 -4.69 7.92
N ALA A 262 32.10 -5.08 6.72
CA ALA A 262 32.88 -5.88 5.79
C ALA A 262 34.03 -5.09 5.14
N PHE A 263 33.91 -3.75 5.13
CA PHE A 263 34.84 -2.84 4.45
C PHE A 263 35.52 -1.86 5.40
N ALA A 264 35.06 -1.77 6.65
CA ALA A 264 35.65 -0.93 7.70
C ALA A 264 36.59 -1.76 8.61
N PRO A 265 37.71 -1.17 9.07
CA PRO A 265 38.49 -1.78 10.13
C PRO A 265 37.74 -1.68 11.47
N ILE A 266 37.20 -2.80 11.94
CA ILE A 266 36.52 -2.89 13.24
C ILE A 266 37.35 -3.71 14.23
N LYS A 267 37.52 -3.19 15.45
CA LYS A 267 38.28 -3.86 16.51
C LYS A 267 37.50 -5.05 17.10
N SER A 268 36.20 -4.87 17.30
CA SER A 268 35.28 -5.87 17.84
C SER A 268 33.89 -5.61 17.28
N ASP A 269 33.23 -6.64 16.77
CA ASP A 269 31.86 -6.57 16.29
C ASP A 269 30.89 -7.13 17.36
N PRO A 270 29.85 -6.38 17.78
CA PRO A 270 28.81 -6.88 18.68
C PRO A 270 28.11 -8.16 18.18
N ALA A 271 28.06 -8.39 16.86
CA ALA A 271 27.50 -9.60 16.27
C ALA A 271 28.38 -10.85 16.46
N GLY A 272 29.57 -10.72 17.07
CA GLY A 272 30.48 -11.83 17.38
C GLY A 272 31.56 -12.04 16.31
N PRO A 273 32.21 -13.20 16.23
CA PRO A 273 33.23 -13.48 15.21
C PRO A 273 32.61 -13.82 13.85
N ALA A 274 33.17 -13.26 12.77
CA ALA A 274 32.72 -13.58 11.41
C ALA A 274 33.19 -14.97 10.95
N PRO A 275 32.34 -15.77 10.29
CA PRO A 275 32.75 -17.04 9.69
C PRO A 275 33.71 -16.81 8.52
N LYS A 276 34.55 -17.80 8.20
CA LYS A 276 35.47 -17.73 7.04
C LYS A 276 34.80 -18.27 5.78
N THR A 277 34.02 -17.44 5.10
CA THR A 277 33.27 -17.83 3.89
C THR A 277 34.05 -17.57 2.59
N GLY A 278 35.22 -16.94 2.65
CA GLY A 278 35.98 -16.51 1.47
C GLY A 278 35.50 -15.19 0.85
N SER A 279 34.48 -14.54 1.42
CA SER A 279 34.02 -13.19 1.06
C SER A 279 33.68 -12.40 2.32
N ALA A 280 34.29 -11.22 2.51
CA ALA A 280 34.04 -10.38 3.68
C ALA A 280 32.55 -9.99 3.81
N ALA A 281 31.89 -9.68 2.69
CA ALA A 281 30.47 -9.30 2.69
C ALA A 281 29.55 -10.47 3.08
N ILE A 282 29.78 -11.67 2.56
CA ILE A 282 28.98 -12.86 2.91
C ILE A 282 29.27 -13.31 4.34
N SER A 283 30.54 -13.24 4.76
CA SER A 283 30.94 -13.50 6.14
C SER A 283 30.21 -12.58 7.12
N THR A 284 30.20 -11.28 6.85
CA THR A 284 29.49 -10.27 7.65
C THR A 284 27.98 -10.52 7.67
N SER A 285 27.40 -10.85 6.51
CA SER A 285 25.96 -11.14 6.42
C SER A 285 25.56 -12.37 7.24
N LYS A 286 26.33 -13.48 7.15
CA LYS A 286 26.09 -14.69 7.95
C LYS A 286 26.29 -14.45 9.46
N GLN A 287 27.28 -13.66 9.83
CA GLN A 287 27.54 -13.26 11.22
C GLN A 287 26.34 -12.50 11.81
N GLN A 288 25.87 -11.46 11.11
CA GLN A 288 24.69 -10.70 11.51
C GLN A 288 23.44 -11.58 11.55
N PHE A 289 23.20 -12.38 10.52
CA PHE A 289 22.08 -13.32 10.51
C PHE A 289 22.08 -14.25 11.72
N GLY A 290 23.25 -14.79 12.09
CA GLY A 290 23.38 -15.64 13.27
C GLY A 290 23.06 -14.92 14.58
N ALA A 291 23.55 -13.70 14.75
CA ALA A 291 23.23 -12.86 15.91
C ALA A 291 21.73 -12.54 15.98
N TRP A 292 21.11 -12.19 14.86
CA TRP A 292 19.68 -11.86 14.79
C TRP A 292 18.78 -13.08 15.06
N CYS A 293 19.16 -14.24 14.52
CA CYS A 293 18.47 -15.50 14.81
C CYS A 293 18.55 -15.88 16.29
N LYS A 294 19.68 -15.60 16.95
CA LYS A 294 19.84 -15.82 18.38
C LYS A 294 18.92 -14.90 19.20
N ALA A 295 18.87 -13.61 18.86
CA ALA A 295 17.97 -12.65 19.51
C ALA A 295 16.50 -13.04 19.37
N PHE A 296 16.09 -13.54 18.19
CA PHE A 296 14.76 -14.10 18.00
C PHE A 296 14.46 -15.26 18.94
N ARG A 297 15.40 -16.22 19.10
CA ARG A 297 15.23 -17.34 20.03
C ARG A 297 15.08 -16.87 21.48
N GLU A 298 15.84 -15.85 21.88
CA GLU A 298 15.76 -15.24 23.22
C GLU A 298 14.40 -14.57 23.45
N ALA A 299 13.94 -13.73 22.51
CA ALA A 299 12.62 -13.11 22.56
C ALA A 299 11.49 -14.15 22.59
N ARG A 300 11.64 -15.23 21.81
CA ARG A 300 10.70 -16.34 21.78
C ARG A 300 10.62 -17.05 23.13
N ASN A 301 11.77 -17.36 23.74
CA ASN A 301 11.83 -17.96 25.08
C ASN A 301 11.25 -17.05 26.17
N ALA A 302 11.45 -15.74 26.04
CA ALA A 302 10.86 -14.72 26.91
C ALA A 302 9.36 -14.49 26.66
N LYS A 303 8.77 -15.14 25.64
CA LYS A 303 7.39 -14.92 25.18
C LYS A 303 7.09 -13.45 24.86
N SER A 304 8.09 -12.72 24.37
CA SER A 304 8.01 -11.28 24.12
C SER A 304 7.75 -10.92 22.66
N VAL A 305 7.50 -11.92 21.79
CA VAL A 305 7.24 -11.71 20.37
C VAL A 305 5.99 -12.46 19.93
N THR A 306 5.11 -11.75 19.22
CA THR A 306 3.98 -12.32 18.47
C THR A 306 4.01 -11.75 17.04
N ILE A 307 3.77 -12.60 16.04
CA ILE A 307 3.76 -12.24 14.63
C ILE A 307 2.45 -12.74 14.01
N ARG A 308 1.67 -11.84 13.43
CA ARG A 308 0.38 -12.10 12.77
C ARG A 308 0.54 -12.00 11.26
N PHE A 309 -0.16 -12.85 10.52
CA PHE A 309 -0.07 -12.91 9.06
C PHE A 309 -1.42 -12.67 8.41
N PHE A 310 -1.42 -11.79 7.41
CA PHE A 310 -2.55 -11.53 6.51
C PHE A 310 -2.05 -11.50 5.06
N THR A 311 -2.69 -12.28 4.19
CA THR A 311 -2.44 -12.21 2.76
C THR A 311 -3.44 -11.28 2.08
N GLY A 312 -3.01 -10.18 1.47
CA GLY A 312 -3.92 -9.28 0.73
C GLY A 312 -3.32 -7.92 0.38
N ASP A 313 -4.13 -7.08 -0.24
CA ASP A 313 -3.75 -5.72 -0.62
C ASP A 313 -3.60 -4.82 0.62
N ALA A 314 -2.49 -4.08 0.69
CA ALA A 314 -2.17 -3.23 1.84
C ALA A 314 -3.17 -2.08 2.04
N LEU A 315 -3.63 -1.42 0.97
CA LEU A 315 -4.57 -0.30 1.10
C LEU A 315 -5.95 -0.82 1.54
N LEU A 316 -6.40 -1.94 0.96
CA LEU A 316 -7.66 -2.57 1.33
C LEU A 316 -7.64 -3.11 2.77
N PHE A 317 -6.51 -3.68 3.20
CA PHE A 317 -6.32 -4.13 4.58
C PHE A 317 -6.40 -2.97 5.58
N CYS A 318 -5.70 -1.85 5.33
CA CYS A 318 -5.79 -0.67 6.19
C CYS A 318 -7.21 -0.12 6.29
N ARG A 319 -7.96 -0.09 5.18
CA ARG A 319 -9.37 0.31 5.21
C ARG A 319 -10.22 -0.65 6.03
N ALA A 320 -10.02 -1.96 5.88
CA ALA A 320 -10.74 -2.97 6.63
C ALA A 320 -10.46 -2.84 8.13
N LEU A 321 -9.20 -2.61 8.53
CA LEU A 321 -8.83 -2.33 9.92
C LEU A 321 -9.53 -1.07 10.45
N HIS A 322 -9.56 0.00 9.65
CA HIS A 322 -10.25 1.24 10.02
C HIS A 322 -11.77 1.03 10.16
N GLN A 323 -12.39 0.33 9.21
CA GLN A 323 -13.82 0.00 9.26
C GLN A 323 -14.15 -0.89 10.47
N PHE A 324 -13.29 -1.87 10.78
CA PHE A 324 -13.45 -2.69 11.98
C PHE A 324 -13.28 -1.86 13.26
N LYS A 325 -12.29 -0.96 13.32
CA LYS A 325 -12.09 -0.02 14.43
C LYS A 325 -13.32 0.86 14.69
N THR A 326 -13.99 1.33 13.63
CA THR A 326 -15.13 2.24 13.76
C THR A 326 -16.46 1.53 14.00
N THR A 327 -16.66 0.36 13.39
CA THR A 327 -17.96 -0.35 13.43
C THR A 327 -18.00 -1.51 14.41
N GLY A 328 -16.85 -2.05 14.82
CA GLY A 328 -16.73 -3.29 15.59
C GLY A 328 -17.17 -4.55 14.82
N ASN A 329 -17.56 -4.44 13.55
CA ASN A 329 -18.08 -5.56 12.76
C ASN A 329 -16.93 -6.29 12.03
N PRO A 330 -16.65 -7.58 12.36
CA PRO A 330 -15.57 -8.32 11.72
C PRO A 330 -15.83 -8.62 10.24
N LEU A 331 -17.09 -8.60 9.80
CA LEU A 331 -17.49 -8.81 8.41
C LEU A 331 -17.45 -7.48 7.66
N THR A 332 -16.41 -7.31 6.83
CA THR A 332 -16.27 -6.13 5.97
C THR A 332 -16.85 -6.38 4.58
N ASP A 333 -17.18 -5.31 3.86
CA ASP A 333 -17.57 -5.35 2.45
C ASP A 333 -16.35 -5.16 1.51
N ILE A 334 -15.15 -5.13 2.07
CA ILE A 334 -13.89 -4.85 1.37
C ILE A 334 -13.28 -6.14 0.85
N PHE A 335 -12.92 -6.15 -0.44
CA PHE A 335 -12.26 -7.29 -1.08
C PHE A 335 -10.80 -7.42 -0.67
N VAL A 336 -10.28 -8.65 -0.68
CA VAL A 336 -8.90 -8.95 -0.25
C VAL A 336 -7.84 -8.39 -1.19
N SER A 337 -8.14 -8.32 -2.49
CA SER A 337 -7.28 -7.76 -3.54
C SER A 337 -8.09 -7.60 -4.83
N ALA A 338 -7.50 -6.95 -5.84
CA ALA A 338 -7.99 -7.07 -7.21
C ALA A 338 -7.94 -8.55 -7.67
N TYR A 339 -8.80 -8.90 -8.63
CA TYR A 339 -8.93 -10.23 -9.25
C TYR A 339 -9.46 -11.36 -8.34
N ARG A 340 -9.94 -11.05 -7.13
CA ARG A 340 -10.50 -12.01 -6.17
C ARG A 340 -11.89 -11.57 -5.74
N ALA A 341 -12.86 -12.47 -5.72
CA ALA A 341 -14.23 -12.22 -5.23
C ALA A 341 -14.36 -12.32 -3.70
N THR A 342 -13.27 -12.66 -3.00
CA THR A 342 -13.26 -12.86 -1.55
C THR A 342 -13.18 -11.52 -0.81
N GLN A 343 -14.02 -11.35 0.21
CA GLN A 343 -14.00 -10.21 1.14
C GLN A 343 -13.19 -10.51 2.40
N ILE A 344 -12.68 -9.45 3.04
CA ILE A 344 -11.91 -9.50 4.28
C ILE A 344 -12.87 -9.77 5.45
N HIS A 345 -12.57 -10.82 6.22
CA HIS A 345 -13.31 -11.19 7.42
C HIS A 345 -12.35 -11.41 8.58
N PHE A 346 -12.51 -10.64 9.65
CA PHE A 346 -11.67 -10.72 10.85
C PHE A 346 -12.14 -11.80 11.83
N ASP A 347 -12.29 -13.04 11.36
CA ASP A 347 -12.79 -14.16 12.17
C ASP A 347 -11.96 -14.46 13.43
N GLN A 348 -10.70 -13.99 13.48
CA GLN A 348 -9.82 -14.17 14.65
C GLN A 348 -9.83 -13.01 15.64
N PHE A 349 -10.39 -11.86 15.29
CA PHE A 349 -10.28 -10.64 16.12
C PHE A 349 -11.17 -10.70 17.36
N GLU A 350 -12.26 -11.47 17.32
CA GLU A 350 -13.14 -11.66 18.48
C GLU A 350 -12.50 -12.51 19.58
N THR A 351 -11.53 -13.39 19.22
CA THR A 351 -10.89 -14.33 20.16
C THR A 351 -9.46 -13.95 20.53
N CYS A 352 -8.83 -13.02 19.81
CA CYS A 352 -7.48 -12.54 20.06
C CYS A 352 -7.48 -11.02 20.16
N HIS A 353 -6.88 -10.47 21.22
CA HIS A 353 -6.52 -9.04 21.31
C HIS A 353 -5.58 -8.67 20.13
N THR A 354 -6.17 -8.34 18.99
CA THR A 354 -5.44 -7.99 17.78
C THR A 354 -5.48 -6.48 17.63
N PRO A 355 -4.30 -5.82 17.50
CA PRO A 355 -4.26 -4.38 17.41
C PRO A 355 -4.97 -3.88 16.15
N THR A 356 -5.79 -2.85 16.32
CA THR A 356 -6.41 -2.07 15.24
C THR A 356 -5.76 -0.70 15.08
N THR A 357 -4.89 -0.33 16.02
CA THR A 357 -4.03 0.84 15.99
C THR A 357 -2.61 0.45 16.41
N PHE A 358 -1.61 1.16 15.91
CA PHE A 358 -0.21 0.74 15.96
C PHE A 358 0.70 1.86 16.45
N ASP A 359 1.74 1.46 17.18
CA ASP A 359 2.87 2.34 17.54
C ASP A 359 3.77 2.58 16.32
N VAL A 360 3.89 1.58 15.44
CA VAL A 360 4.73 1.66 14.25
C VAL A 360 3.95 1.16 13.05
N ILE A 361 3.95 1.92 11.96
CA ILE A 361 3.51 1.44 10.65
C ILE A 361 4.67 1.57 9.69
N ASP A 362 5.11 0.48 9.08
CA ASP A 362 6.11 0.49 8.02
C ASP A 362 5.45 0.12 6.69
N THR A 363 5.64 0.95 5.66
CA THR A 363 5.04 0.70 4.35
C THR A 363 5.98 0.03 3.36
N SER A 364 7.20 -0.35 3.76
CA SER A 364 8.25 -0.80 2.85
C SER A 364 8.39 0.18 1.66
N ASN A 365 8.87 -0.31 0.51
CA ASN A 365 8.94 0.46 -0.74
C ASN A 365 7.58 0.57 -1.47
N LEU A 366 6.43 0.37 -0.80
CA LEU A 366 5.12 0.43 -1.44
C LEU A 366 4.76 1.81 -1.98
N THR A 367 5.50 2.88 -1.63
CA THR A 367 5.36 4.19 -2.27
C THR A 367 5.47 4.08 -3.79
N ASP A 368 6.36 3.22 -4.30
CA ASP A 368 6.61 3.02 -5.73
C ASP A 368 5.44 2.33 -6.44
N HIS A 369 4.66 1.55 -5.71
CA HIS A 369 3.59 0.71 -6.24
C HIS A 369 2.21 1.31 -6.02
N LEU A 370 1.98 1.87 -4.83
CA LEU A 370 0.68 2.31 -4.33
C LEU A 370 0.58 3.84 -4.25
N GLY A 371 1.71 4.56 -4.30
CA GLY A 371 1.77 6.02 -4.19
C GLY A 371 1.80 6.51 -2.73
N LEU A 372 2.68 7.47 -2.43
CA LEU A 372 2.87 8.03 -1.08
C LEU A 372 1.56 8.55 -0.49
N PHE A 373 0.84 9.38 -1.25
CA PHE A 373 -0.40 10.01 -0.79
C PHE A 373 -1.47 8.99 -0.42
N ASN A 374 -1.61 7.90 -1.20
CA ASN A 374 -2.56 6.83 -0.89
C ASN A 374 -2.23 6.15 0.44
N LEU A 375 -0.94 5.91 0.69
CA LEU A 375 -0.46 5.31 1.94
C LEU A 375 -0.78 6.23 3.12
N LEU A 376 -0.38 7.52 3.07
CA LEU A 376 -0.67 8.48 4.14
C LEU A 376 -2.17 8.55 4.47
N LEU A 377 -3.01 8.57 3.44
CA LEU A 377 -4.46 8.69 3.59
C LEU A 377 -5.10 7.45 4.26
N VAL A 378 -4.57 6.23 4.08
CA VAL A 378 -5.12 5.03 4.74
C VAL A 378 -4.46 4.67 6.06
N THR A 379 -3.24 5.17 6.33
CA THR A 379 -2.47 4.78 7.53
C THR A 379 -2.56 5.78 8.67
N HIS A 380 -2.79 7.08 8.42
CA HIS A 380 -2.74 8.09 9.50
C HIS A 380 -3.70 7.80 10.67
N ASN A 381 -4.92 7.33 10.39
CA ASN A 381 -5.92 6.99 11.43
C ASN A 381 -5.66 5.64 12.13
N LEU A 382 -4.66 4.89 11.70
CA LEU A 382 -4.22 3.64 12.32
C LEU A 382 -3.06 3.85 13.30
N LEU A 383 -2.49 5.04 13.39
CA LEU A 383 -1.51 5.37 14.42
C LEU A 383 -2.20 5.52 15.78
N LYS A 384 -1.53 5.10 16.86
CA LYS A 384 -2.00 5.36 18.23
C LYS A 384 -1.89 6.83 18.57
N GLU A 385 -2.96 7.39 19.13
CA GLU A 385 -3.06 8.80 19.56
C GLU A 385 -2.71 9.02 21.03
N THR A 386 -2.43 7.95 21.79
CA THR A 386 -2.13 8.05 23.22
C THR A 386 -0.82 8.80 23.43
N THR A 387 -0.79 9.78 24.35
CA THR A 387 0.41 10.59 24.65
C THR A 387 1.63 9.79 25.11
N GLN A 388 1.42 8.55 25.57
CA GLN A 388 2.48 7.61 25.97
C GLN A 388 3.10 6.87 24.77
N SER A 389 2.42 6.85 23.62
CA SER A 389 2.84 6.20 22.38
C SER A 389 3.43 7.25 21.46
N GLN A 390 4.72 7.16 21.15
CA GLN A 390 5.37 8.00 20.15
C GLN A 390 5.18 7.40 18.76
N ALA A 391 3.91 7.31 18.33
CA ALA A 391 3.56 6.58 17.13
C ALA A 391 4.26 7.15 15.88
N VAL A 392 4.77 6.26 15.03
CA VAL A 392 5.54 6.61 13.85
C VAL A 392 5.09 5.81 12.63
N LEU A 393 4.96 6.50 11.51
CA LEU A 393 4.74 5.91 10.19
C LEU A 393 6.02 6.05 9.38
N TYR A 394 6.50 4.97 8.78
CA TYR A 394 7.61 4.98 7.85
C TYR A 394 7.13 4.76 6.43
N THR A 395 7.52 5.65 5.54
CA THR A 395 7.32 5.50 4.09
C THR A 395 8.67 5.39 3.39
N GLU A 396 8.80 4.47 2.45
CA GLU A 396 10.04 4.25 1.71
C GLU A 396 9.75 4.14 0.20
N THR A 397 10.72 4.55 -0.63
CA THR A 397 10.71 4.49 -2.11
C THR A 397 12.10 4.12 -2.59
N LEU A 398 12.21 3.43 -3.72
CA LEU A 398 13.47 3.06 -4.37
C LEU A 398 13.64 3.65 -5.77
N LEU A 399 12.64 4.37 -6.25
CA LEU A 399 12.62 4.97 -7.58
C LEU A 399 12.62 6.50 -7.45
N PRO A 400 13.26 7.24 -8.35
CA PRO A 400 13.06 8.69 -8.42
C PRO A 400 11.68 9.03 -9.01
N SER A 401 11.16 10.22 -8.70
CA SER A 401 10.01 10.82 -9.39
C SER A 401 10.47 12.03 -10.20
N GLY A 402 9.75 12.30 -11.29
CA GLY A 402 10.00 13.49 -12.11
C GLY A 402 11.36 13.48 -12.82
N LYS A 403 11.82 14.69 -13.16
CA LYS A 403 13.12 14.90 -13.84
C LYS A 403 14.28 15.12 -12.86
N ASP A 404 13.97 15.57 -11.65
CA ASP A 404 14.94 15.95 -10.63
C ASP A 404 14.66 15.14 -9.36
N ALA A 405 15.55 14.19 -9.06
CA ALA A 405 15.40 13.29 -7.93
C ALA A 405 15.25 14.05 -6.59
N THR A 406 15.85 15.24 -6.47
CA THR A 406 15.79 16.07 -5.25
C THR A 406 14.41 16.67 -4.98
N ARG A 407 13.54 16.71 -5.99
CA ARG A 407 12.16 17.20 -5.88
C ARG A 407 11.13 16.08 -5.78
N SER A 408 11.56 14.82 -5.91
CA SER A 408 10.67 13.65 -5.96
C SER A 408 9.70 13.58 -4.79
N PHE A 409 10.16 13.95 -3.59
CA PHE A 409 9.35 13.92 -2.37
C PHE A 409 8.11 14.83 -2.48
N LEU A 410 8.30 16.09 -2.88
CA LEU A 410 7.22 17.07 -3.01
C LEU A 410 6.24 16.67 -4.12
N GLU A 411 6.75 16.13 -5.24
CA GLU A 411 5.92 15.63 -6.33
C GLU A 411 4.99 14.47 -5.89
N ARG A 412 5.38 13.69 -4.88
CA ARG A 412 4.58 12.57 -4.36
C ARG A 412 3.54 12.96 -3.31
N ILE A 413 3.76 14.06 -2.59
CA ILE A 413 2.84 14.59 -1.56
C ILE A 413 1.71 15.39 -2.20
N LEU A 414 1.89 15.89 -3.42
CA LEU A 414 0.87 16.62 -4.20
C LEU A 414 0.50 18.01 -3.63
N THR A 415 1.21 18.45 -2.60
CA THR A 415 1.09 19.76 -1.94
C THR A 415 2.38 20.02 -1.14
N ASP A 416 2.42 21.06 -0.32
CA ASP A 416 3.52 21.37 0.59
C ASP A 416 3.41 20.62 1.94
N ILE A 417 4.54 20.57 2.65
CA ILE A 417 4.65 19.82 3.91
C ILE A 417 3.75 20.40 5.02
N PRO A 418 3.72 21.72 5.28
CA PRO A 418 2.77 22.31 6.23
C PRO A 418 1.32 21.92 5.94
N THR A 419 0.85 22.13 4.71
CA THR A 419 -0.54 21.84 4.33
C THR A 419 -0.91 20.38 4.58
N ILE A 420 -0.10 19.42 4.11
CA ILE A 420 -0.41 18.00 4.35
C ILE A 420 -0.39 17.63 5.83
N ALA A 421 0.51 18.23 6.61
CA ALA A 421 0.61 18.00 8.05
C ALA A 421 -0.64 18.47 8.80
N MET A 422 -1.24 19.58 8.39
CA MET A 422 -2.51 20.05 8.94
C MET A 422 -3.68 19.14 8.55
N LEU A 423 -3.74 18.70 7.30
CA LEU A 423 -4.83 17.88 6.77
C LEU A 423 -4.86 16.47 7.38
N PHE A 424 -3.69 15.85 7.63
CA PHE A 424 -3.61 14.48 8.15
C PHE A 424 -3.13 14.36 9.61
N GLY A 425 -2.54 15.42 10.16
CA GLY A 425 -2.02 15.39 11.54
C GLY A 425 -0.69 14.72 11.72
N ILE A 426 0.03 14.47 10.62
CA ILE A 426 1.35 13.85 10.64
C ILE A 426 2.29 14.68 9.77
N ALA A 427 3.51 14.91 10.26
CA ALA A 427 4.54 15.60 9.50
C ALA A 427 5.80 14.74 9.37
N PRO A 428 6.61 14.95 8.30
CA PRO A 428 7.94 14.38 8.22
C PRO A 428 8.76 14.86 9.42
N ARG A 429 9.24 13.93 10.23
CA ARG A 429 10.05 14.23 11.41
C ARG A 429 11.30 15.06 11.07
N PRO A 430 12.07 14.76 9.99
CA PRO A 430 13.21 15.58 9.61
C PRO A 430 12.87 17.03 9.26
N TYR A 431 11.63 17.28 8.80
CA TYR A 431 11.15 18.64 8.50
C TYR A 431 10.88 19.42 9.79
N VAL A 432 10.23 18.79 10.78
CA VAL A 432 9.93 19.45 12.06
C VAL A 432 11.18 19.62 12.93
N SER A 433 12.07 18.62 12.97
CA SER A 433 13.27 18.64 13.81
C SER A 433 14.49 19.29 13.16
N ASN A 434 14.44 19.63 11.86
CA ASN A 434 15.58 20.09 11.06
C ASN A 434 16.81 19.16 11.14
N PHE A 435 16.58 17.86 11.34
CA PHE A 435 17.64 16.89 11.60
C PHE A 435 17.35 15.54 10.94
N THR A 436 18.39 14.92 10.35
CA THR A 436 18.34 13.55 9.83
C THR A 436 19.65 12.82 10.10
N THR A 437 19.57 11.53 10.36
CA THR A 437 20.72 10.63 10.54
C THR A 437 21.16 9.95 9.24
N HIS A 438 20.42 10.13 8.15
CA HIS A 438 20.65 9.43 6.88
C HIS A 438 21.28 10.37 5.84
N SER A 439 22.38 9.92 5.24
CA SER A 439 22.99 10.60 4.08
C SER A 439 22.30 10.15 2.79
N ASN A 440 21.99 11.10 1.90
CA ASN A 440 21.37 10.84 0.59
C ASN A 440 22.33 11.07 -0.60
N VAL A 441 23.61 11.39 -0.35
CA VAL A 441 24.59 11.75 -1.40
C VAL A 441 24.75 10.64 -2.44
N HIS A 442 24.83 9.38 -1.98
CA HIS A 442 24.99 8.23 -2.87
C HIS A 442 23.72 7.94 -3.68
N GLU A 443 22.55 8.29 -3.16
CA GLU A 443 21.28 8.13 -3.88
C GLU A 443 21.14 9.14 -5.01
N ILE A 444 21.68 10.35 -4.86
CA ILE A 444 21.75 11.32 -5.97
C ILE A 444 22.55 10.72 -7.12
N ILE A 445 23.72 10.14 -6.84
CA ILE A 445 24.58 9.47 -7.85
C ILE A 445 23.86 8.26 -8.46
N PHE A 446 23.19 7.43 -7.66
CA PHE A 446 22.43 6.28 -8.17
C PHE A 446 21.23 6.70 -9.01
N SER A 447 20.62 7.85 -8.74
CA SER A 447 19.48 8.33 -9.53
C SER A 447 19.89 8.65 -10.97
N GLU A 448 21.06 9.26 -11.15
CA GLU A 448 21.60 9.62 -12.47
C GLU A 448 22.06 8.40 -13.27
N HIS A 449 22.67 7.41 -12.61
CA HIS A 449 23.32 6.28 -13.29
C HIS A 449 22.49 4.99 -13.33
N LEU A 450 21.60 4.78 -12.37
CA LEU A 450 20.85 3.52 -12.19
C LEU A 450 19.34 3.71 -12.20
N SER A 451 18.85 4.96 -12.30
CA SER A 451 17.43 5.28 -12.14
C SER A 451 16.84 4.74 -10.83
N GLN A 452 17.64 4.72 -9.77
CA GLN A 452 17.24 4.33 -8.42
C GLN A 452 17.47 5.48 -7.45
N TYR A 453 16.55 5.66 -6.51
CA TYR A 453 16.65 6.68 -5.49
C TYR A 453 15.96 6.17 -4.23
N HIS A 454 16.75 5.75 -3.25
CA HIS A 454 16.24 5.28 -1.97
C HIS A 454 15.97 6.45 -1.04
N GLU A 455 14.70 6.67 -0.70
CA GLU A 455 14.28 7.69 0.25
C GLU A 455 13.33 7.06 1.26
N ARG A 456 13.65 7.23 2.54
CA ARG A 456 12.84 6.75 3.68
C ARG A 456 12.55 7.92 4.60
N VAL A 457 11.28 8.10 4.94
CA VAL A 457 10.78 9.23 5.72
C VAL A 457 9.97 8.71 6.91
N ALA A 458 10.33 9.19 8.10
CA ALA A 458 9.56 8.98 9.33
C ALA A 458 8.54 10.11 9.48
N TRP A 459 7.28 9.75 9.71
CA TRP A 459 6.15 10.64 9.92
C TRP A 459 5.61 10.45 11.32
N SER A 460 5.35 11.54 12.03
CA SER A 460 4.77 11.49 13.38
C SER A 460 3.87 12.69 13.62
N ASP A 461 3.13 12.65 14.72
CA ASP A 461 2.46 13.84 15.25
C ASP A 461 3.52 14.95 15.40
N PRO A 462 3.33 16.13 14.75
CA PRO A 462 4.23 17.27 14.88
C PRO A 462 4.50 17.65 16.34
N CYS A 463 3.50 17.50 17.22
CA CYS A 463 3.58 17.89 18.62
C CYS A 463 4.19 16.80 19.52
N GLY A 464 4.30 15.54 19.06
CA GLY A 464 4.62 14.39 19.90
C GLY A 464 6.04 14.34 20.49
N GLY A 465 6.93 15.23 20.05
CA GLY A 465 8.30 15.35 20.54
C GLY A 465 8.58 16.63 21.34
N ASP A 466 7.58 17.46 21.55
CA ASP A 466 7.74 18.77 22.18
C ASP A 466 7.56 18.67 23.71
N GLY A 467 8.66 18.80 24.44
CA GLY A 467 8.70 18.66 25.90
C GLY A 467 7.94 19.75 26.68
N LEU A 468 7.48 20.82 26.01
CA LEU A 468 6.67 21.89 26.63
C LEU A 468 5.16 21.70 26.42
N ILE A 469 4.75 20.74 25.58
CA ILE A 469 3.35 20.37 25.34
C ILE A 469 2.70 19.42 26.40
N PRO A 470 3.41 18.70 27.31
CA PRO A 470 2.76 17.75 28.22
C PRO A 470 1.68 18.41 29.09
N GLY A 471 0.41 18.15 28.78
CA GLY A 471 -0.75 18.67 29.52
C GLY A 471 -1.67 19.59 28.71
N HIS A 472 -1.30 20.02 27.50
CA HIS A 472 -2.15 20.81 26.61
C HIS A 472 -2.82 19.94 25.54
N ASN A 473 -4.14 20.07 25.38
CA ASN A 473 -4.86 19.43 24.28
C ASN A 473 -4.41 20.04 22.94
N ALA A 474 -4.09 19.18 21.97
CA ALA A 474 -3.79 19.61 20.61
C ALA A 474 -4.91 20.50 20.06
N LYS A 475 -4.53 21.64 19.44
CA LYS A 475 -5.52 22.53 18.83
C LYS A 475 -6.12 21.86 17.58
N THR A 476 -7.42 21.99 17.41
CA THR A 476 -8.10 21.58 16.18
C THR A 476 -7.79 22.59 15.09
N ILE A 477 -7.33 22.11 13.94
CA ILE A 477 -7.09 22.97 12.78
C ILE A 477 -8.43 23.44 12.21
N SER A 478 -8.55 24.74 11.95
CA SER A 478 -9.72 25.34 11.33
C SER A 478 -9.38 26.02 10.00
N PHE A 479 -10.31 25.95 9.04
CA PHE A 479 -10.19 26.57 7.73
C PHE A 479 -11.44 27.39 7.37
N GLU A 480 -11.28 28.38 6.52
CA GLU A 480 -12.42 28.94 5.76
C GLU A 480 -12.80 28.00 4.62
N ALA A 481 -14.10 27.86 4.33
CA ALA A 481 -14.59 26.95 3.29
C ALA A 481 -13.97 27.22 1.90
N ASP A 482 -13.85 28.49 1.47
CA ASP A 482 -13.24 28.83 0.18
C ASP A 482 -11.75 28.47 0.14
N SER A 483 -11.00 28.78 1.20
CA SER A 483 -9.58 28.42 1.33
C SER A 483 -9.36 26.92 1.28
N LEU A 484 -10.14 26.15 2.03
CA LEU A 484 -10.04 24.69 2.01
C LEU A 484 -10.38 24.11 0.64
N SER A 485 -11.40 24.65 -0.03
CA SER A 485 -11.76 24.19 -1.38
C SER A 485 -10.62 24.38 -2.38
N ARG A 486 -9.86 25.50 -2.29
CA ARG A 486 -8.69 25.76 -3.16
C ARG A 486 -7.56 24.77 -2.91
N VAL A 487 -7.27 24.49 -1.64
CA VAL A 487 -6.26 23.51 -1.24
C VAL A 487 -6.61 22.11 -1.76
N LEU A 488 -7.85 21.66 -1.53
CA LEU A 488 -8.32 20.35 -2.00
C LEU A 488 -8.33 20.26 -3.54
N TYR A 489 -8.64 21.36 -4.23
CA TYR A 489 -8.57 21.42 -5.68
C TYR A 489 -7.15 21.31 -6.22
N ASP A 490 -6.15 21.89 -5.56
CA ASP A 490 -4.77 21.78 -6.01
C ASP A 490 -4.23 20.36 -5.89
N ILE A 491 -4.50 19.71 -4.76
CA ILE A 491 -4.17 18.29 -4.55
C ILE A 491 -4.84 17.44 -5.64
N TYR A 492 -6.12 17.69 -5.92
CA TYR A 492 -6.85 17.02 -7.00
C TYR A 492 -6.23 17.26 -8.39
N ASP A 493 -5.85 18.51 -8.69
CA ASP A 493 -5.23 18.88 -9.96
C ASP A 493 -3.86 18.21 -10.15
N ASN A 494 -3.12 17.99 -9.06
CA ASN A 494 -1.85 17.26 -9.03
C ASN A 494 -2.04 15.73 -9.13
N MET A 495 -3.05 15.15 -8.45
CA MET A 495 -3.40 13.73 -8.57
C MET A 495 -3.64 13.29 -10.02
N PHE A 496 -4.25 14.17 -10.82
CA PHE A 496 -4.65 13.89 -12.20
C PHE A 496 -3.84 14.67 -13.24
N ALA A 497 -2.58 15.00 -12.93
CA ALA A 497 -1.69 15.73 -13.83
C ALA A 497 -1.46 15.01 -15.18
N ASN A 498 -1.59 13.69 -15.22
CA ASN A 498 -1.50 12.86 -16.43
C ASN A 498 -2.72 13.01 -17.36
N GLU A 499 -3.84 13.54 -16.88
CA GLU A 499 -5.06 13.77 -17.67
C GLU A 499 -5.03 15.13 -18.39
N LYS A 500 -4.01 15.96 -18.14
CA LYS A 500 -3.85 17.30 -18.72
C LYS A 500 -3.33 17.25 -20.17
N MET A 501 -3.93 18.05 -21.04
CA MET A 501 -3.50 18.17 -22.44
C MET A 501 -2.05 18.65 -22.59
N SER A 502 -1.63 19.60 -21.74
CA SER A 502 -0.25 20.12 -21.71
C SER A 502 0.77 19.03 -21.38
N THR A 503 0.45 18.15 -20.44
CA THR A 503 1.28 16.98 -20.10
C THR A 503 1.38 16.04 -21.30
N MET A 504 0.27 15.73 -21.96
CA MET A 504 0.27 14.89 -23.16
C MET A 504 1.11 15.49 -24.30
N MET A 505 0.92 16.78 -24.62
CA MET A 505 1.67 17.46 -25.70
C MET A 505 3.17 17.57 -25.41
N SER A 506 3.54 17.97 -24.18
CA SER A 506 4.95 18.04 -23.77
C SER A 506 5.64 16.67 -23.78
N THR A 507 4.87 15.59 -23.57
CA THR A 507 5.38 14.22 -23.67
C THR A 507 5.62 13.82 -25.12
N MET A 508 4.69 14.13 -26.03
CA MET A 508 4.86 13.85 -27.47
C MET A 508 6.05 14.60 -28.07
N SER A 509 6.37 15.81 -27.58
CA SER A 509 7.55 16.56 -28.03
C SER A 509 8.87 16.10 -27.39
N SER A 510 8.82 15.37 -26.27
CA SER A 510 10.00 14.89 -25.52
C SER A 510 10.29 13.39 -25.67
N LEU A 511 9.65 12.73 -26.65
CA LEU A 511 9.81 11.32 -27.02
C LEU A 511 11.27 10.86 -27.29
N SER A 512 12.25 11.77 -27.24
CA SER A 512 13.66 11.51 -27.46
C SER A 512 14.60 11.61 -26.24
N ILE A 513 14.16 12.02 -25.03
CA ILE A 513 15.14 12.55 -24.03
C ILE A 513 15.24 11.82 -22.68
N ASN A 514 14.22 11.14 -22.12
CA ASN A 514 14.40 10.45 -20.82
C ASN A 514 13.44 9.25 -20.55
N PRO A 515 13.97 8.02 -20.39
CA PRO A 515 13.19 6.83 -20.03
C PRO A 515 12.46 6.87 -18.67
N THR A 516 12.97 7.61 -17.67
CA THR A 516 12.34 7.66 -16.33
C THR A 516 11.09 8.53 -16.31
N GLY A 517 11.13 9.69 -16.97
CA GLY A 517 9.97 10.58 -17.14
C GLY A 517 8.82 9.91 -17.89
N MET A 518 9.11 9.04 -18.88
CA MET A 518 8.08 8.28 -19.59
C MET A 518 7.39 7.23 -18.71
N ARG A 519 8.11 6.57 -17.78
CA ARG A 519 7.51 5.63 -16.84
C ARG A 519 6.60 6.34 -15.85
N ALA A 520 7.04 7.47 -15.27
CA ALA A 520 6.26 8.25 -14.32
C ALA A 520 4.89 8.67 -14.88
N LEU A 521 4.80 8.96 -16.18
CA LEU A 521 3.57 9.36 -16.87
C LEU A 521 2.63 8.19 -17.24
N GLY A 522 3.14 6.95 -17.21
CA GLY A 522 2.35 5.74 -17.40
C GLY A 522 1.79 5.17 -16.10
N VAL A 523 2.33 5.58 -14.94
CA VAL A 523 1.89 5.10 -13.63
C VAL A 523 0.67 5.90 -13.19
N VAL A 524 -0.38 5.19 -12.78
CA VAL A 524 -1.63 5.77 -12.29
C VAL A 524 -1.88 5.27 -10.88
N HIS A 525 -1.77 6.16 -9.90
CA HIS A 525 -2.03 5.83 -8.49
C HIS A 525 -3.43 6.25 -8.01
N PHE A 526 -4.10 7.15 -8.73
CA PHE A 526 -5.32 7.80 -8.26
C PHE A 526 -6.51 7.58 -9.18
N HIS A 527 -7.69 7.55 -8.57
CA HIS A 527 -9.01 7.63 -9.21
C HIS A 527 -9.97 8.43 -8.32
N ARG A 528 -11.20 8.73 -8.74
CA ARG A 528 -12.06 9.68 -8.01
C ARG A 528 -12.47 9.22 -6.59
N GLU A 529 -12.43 7.92 -6.27
CA GLU A 529 -12.59 7.44 -4.88
C GLU A 529 -11.48 7.97 -3.95
N ALA A 530 -10.28 8.22 -4.50
CA ALA A 530 -9.17 8.80 -3.78
C ALA A 530 -9.50 10.18 -3.21
N VAL A 531 -10.22 10.94 -4.01
CA VAL A 531 -10.67 12.30 -3.70
C VAL A 531 -11.77 12.24 -2.66
N ALA A 532 -12.77 11.36 -2.82
CA ALA A 532 -13.82 11.20 -1.83
C ALA A 532 -13.28 10.81 -0.45
N LEU A 533 -12.30 9.90 -0.41
CA LEU A 533 -11.61 9.52 0.83
C LEU A 533 -10.76 10.65 1.43
N LEU A 534 -10.11 11.46 0.59
CA LEU A 534 -9.42 12.67 1.05
C LEU A 534 -10.40 13.61 1.73
N PHE A 535 -11.53 13.91 1.08
CA PHE A 535 -12.57 14.74 1.68
C PHE A 535 -13.08 14.15 2.99
N GLN A 536 -13.36 12.84 3.03
CA GLN A 536 -13.83 12.16 4.24
C GLN A 536 -12.80 12.26 5.39
N ALA A 537 -11.51 12.06 5.10
CA ALA A 537 -10.44 12.17 6.09
C ALA A 537 -10.33 13.60 6.64
N VAL A 538 -10.36 14.60 5.76
CA VAL A 538 -10.28 16.01 6.16
C VAL A 538 -11.54 16.43 6.94
N GLN A 539 -12.74 16.00 6.50
CA GLN A 539 -14.01 16.22 7.20
C GLN A 539 -14.02 15.75 8.65
N ARG A 540 -13.34 14.63 8.93
CA ARG A 540 -13.26 14.06 10.27
C ARG A 540 -12.28 14.79 11.19
N ARG A 541 -11.37 15.59 10.62
CA ARG A 541 -10.25 16.20 11.36
C ARG A 541 -10.36 17.72 11.50
N VAL A 542 -10.78 18.42 10.45
CA VAL A 542 -10.71 19.88 10.41
C VAL A 542 -12.05 20.53 10.73
N HIS A 543 -11.98 21.69 11.37
CA HIS A 543 -13.14 22.56 11.60
C HIS A 543 -13.28 23.59 10.48
N LEU A 544 -14.51 24.01 10.17
CA LEU A 544 -14.76 25.13 9.26
C LEU A 544 -15.12 26.38 10.08
N SER A 545 -14.27 27.41 10.04
CA SER A 545 -14.52 28.67 10.75
C SER A 545 -15.54 29.56 10.03
N SER A 546 -15.71 29.38 8.73
CA SER A 546 -16.71 30.04 7.91
C SER A 546 -17.20 29.11 6.80
N GLY A 547 -18.51 29.16 6.52
CA GLY A 547 -19.16 28.29 5.55
C GLY A 547 -19.43 26.88 6.08
N ASP A 548 -19.77 25.98 5.16
CA ASP A 548 -20.08 24.57 5.42
C ASP A 548 -19.44 23.66 4.36
N TRP A 549 -19.55 22.35 4.55
CA TRP A 549 -18.97 21.37 3.63
C TRP A 549 -19.65 21.32 2.26
N GLU A 550 -20.92 21.71 2.16
CA GLU A 550 -21.60 21.85 0.88
C GLU A 550 -20.98 22.99 0.08
N GLN A 551 -20.68 24.13 0.70
CA GLN A 551 -19.95 25.24 0.08
C GLN A 551 -18.55 24.82 -0.38
N VAL A 552 -17.81 24.06 0.43
CA VAL A 552 -16.48 23.52 0.04
C VAL A 552 -16.58 22.69 -1.24
N VAL A 553 -17.52 21.75 -1.29
CA VAL A 553 -17.69 20.84 -2.44
C VAL A 553 -18.20 21.58 -3.67
N MET A 554 -19.16 22.50 -3.52
CA MET A 554 -19.69 23.28 -4.63
C MET A 554 -18.62 24.20 -5.24
N ARG A 555 -17.80 24.84 -4.39
CA ARG A 555 -16.68 25.64 -4.84
C ARG A 555 -15.61 24.81 -5.55
N PHE A 556 -15.33 23.62 -5.04
CA PHE A 556 -14.46 22.64 -5.68
C PHE A 556 -14.98 22.23 -7.07
N PHE A 557 -16.27 21.92 -7.23
CA PHE A 557 -16.88 21.61 -8.53
C PHE A 557 -16.83 22.78 -9.53
N GLN A 558 -17.01 24.01 -9.06
CA GLN A 558 -16.83 25.20 -9.90
C GLN A 558 -15.40 25.28 -10.45
N MET A 559 -14.38 24.96 -9.63
CA MET A 559 -12.98 24.93 -10.07
C MET A 559 -12.71 23.78 -11.05
N CYS A 560 -13.28 22.59 -10.83
CA CYS A 560 -13.20 21.48 -11.79
C CYS A 560 -13.77 21.87 -13.16
N SER A 561 -14.89 22.60 -13.17
CA SER A 561 -15.57 23.02 -14.40
C SER A 561 -14.87 24.16 -15.13
N SER A 562 -14.27 25.11 -14.39
CA SER A 562 -13.59 26.28 -14.95
C SER A 562 -12.10 26.05 -15.28
N GLY A 563 -11.48 25.02 -14.70
CA GLY A 563 -10.05 24.73 -14.83
C GLY A 563 -9.56 24.34 -16.23
N GLY A 564 -10.46 24.06 -17.18
CA GLY A 564 -10.21 24.01 -18.63
C GLY A 564 -8.84 23.48 -19.05
N GLY A 565 -8.55 22.19 -18.83
CA GLY A 565 -7.22 21.63 -19.17
C GLY A 565 -7.09 20.11 -19.16
N ARG A 566 -7.98 19.39 -18.46
CA ARG A 566 -8.05 17.91 -18.47
C ARG A 566 -8.95 17.42 -19.60
N MET A 567 -8.49 16.43 -20.35
CA MET A 567 -9.21 15.91 -21.52
C MET A 567 -10.48 15.13 -21.18
N ILE A 568 -10.49 14.45 -20.03
CA ILE A 568 -11.54 13.49 -19.64
C ILE A 568 -12.33 13.92 -18.40
N GLU A 569 -12.19 15.18 -17.97
CA GLU A 569 -12.82 15.66 -16.74
C GLU A 569 -14.34 15.50 -16.77
N SER A 570 -14.97 15.86 -17.89
CA SER A 570 -16.41 15.68 -18.09
C SER A 570 -16.83 14.21 -18.07
N ASN A 571 -15.99 13.30 -18.58
CA ASN A 571 -16.26 11.86 -18.56
C ASN A 571 -16.18 11.27 -17.14
N CYS A 572 -15.35 11.84 -16.26
CA CYS A 572 -15.14 11.37 -14.89
C CYS A 572 -16.03 12.07 -13.85
N PHE A 573 -16.76 13.12 -14.24
CA PHE A 573 -17.54 13.94 -13.31
C PHE A 573 -18.63 13.13 -12.58
N GLN A 574 -19.30 12.21 -13.30
CA GLN A 574 -20.32 11.34 -12.70
C GLN A 574 -19.71 10.35 -11.70
N ASP A 575 -18.51 9.83 -11.96
CA ASP A 575 -17.78 9.00 -11.01
C ASP A 575 -17.40 9.83 -9.77
N LEU A 576 -16.88 11.04 -9.92
CA LEU A 576 -16.59 11.93 -8.80
C LEU A 576 -17.82 12.19 -7.90
N CYS A 577 -18.97 12.53 -8.49
CA CYS A 577 -20.22 12.72 -7.74
C CYS A 577 -20.66 11.43 -7.03
N LEU A 578 -20.54 10.28 -7.72
CA LEU A 578 -20.87 8.98 -7.16
C LEU A 578 -19.97 8.64 -5.96
N GLN A 579 -18.65 8.84 -6.08
CA GLN A 579 -17.73 8.52 -4.98
C GLN A 579 -18.00 9.43 -3.77
N LEU A 580 -18.22 10.73 -3.96
CA LEU A 580 -18.58 11.63 -2.85
C LEU A 580 -19.87 11.19 -2.13
N HIS A 581 -20.86 10.67 -2.88
CA HIS A 581 -22.08 10.13 -2.32
C HIS A 581 -21.83 8.83 -1.53
N LEU A 582 -21.07 7.90 -2.09
CA LEU A 582 -20.77 6.59 -1.47
C LEU A 582 -20.01 6.74 -0.14
N PHE A 583 -19.16 7.75 0.01
CA PHE A 583 -18.41 8.02 1.25
C PHE A 583 -19.10 9.01 2.20
N GLY A 584 -20.36 9.37 1.92
CA GLY A 584 -21.14 10.27 2.78
C GLY A 584 -20.65 11.72 2.81
N VAL A 585 -19.80 12.12 1.86
CA VAL A 585 -19.20 13.46 1.80
C VAL A 585 -20.20 14.48 1.25
N PHE A 586 -20.84 14.15 0.12
CA PHE A 586 -21.79 15.04 -0.56
C PHE A 586 -22.70 14.26 -1.52
N THR A 587 -23.98 14.63 -1.59
CA THR A 587 -24.96 13.97 -2.47
C THR A 587 -25.63 14.98 -3.40
N VAL A 588 -25.38 14.85 -4.71
CA VAL A 588 -26.08 15.61 -5.76
C VAL A 588 -27.53 15.15 -5.92
N ASP A 589 -28.40 16.02 -6.42
CA ASP A 589 -29.84 15.74 -6.56
C ASP A 589 -30.14 14.46 -7.37
N THR A 590 -29.34 14.18 -8.40
CA THR A 590 -29.47 12.98 -9.24
C THR A 590 -29.13 11.66 -8.54
N LEU A 591 -28.58 11.72 -7.32
CA LEU A 591 -28.28 10.56 -6.47
C LEU A 591 -29.11 10.55 -5.17
N LYS A 592 -30.04 11.50 -5.00
CA LYS A 592 -30.99 11.46 -3.87
C LYS A 592 -32.07 10.39 -4.10
N PRO A 593 -32.65 9.79 -3.05
CA PRO A 593 -33.63 8.70 -3.20
C PRO A 593 -34.86 9.02 -4.08
N ASN A 594 -35.26 10.30 -4.18
CA ASN A 594 -36.41 10.75 -4.97
C ASN A 594 -36.08 10.99 -6.46
N TRP A 595 -34.84 10.78 -6.92
CA TRP A 595 -34.43 11.08 -8.30
C TRP A 595 -35.33 10.46 -9.39
N ALA A 596 -35.90 9.27 -9.14
CA ALA A 596 -36.74 8.55 -10.09
C ALA A 596 -38.20 9.00 -10.11
N THR A 597 -38.65 9.70 -9.06
CA THR A 597 -40.02 10.24 -8.94
C THR A 597 -40.10 11.70 -9.34
N GLU A 598 -38.98 12.43 -9.33
CA GLU A 598 -38.90 13.82 -9.79
C GLU A 598 -38.78 13.88 -11.33
N PRO A 599 -39.79 14.42 -12.05
CA PRO A 599 -39.79 14.46 -13.51
C PRO A 599 -38.64 15.27 -14.12
N GLU A 600 -38.15 16.29 -13.40
CA GLU A 600 -37.05 17.15 -13.86
C GLU A 600 -35.69 16.44 -13.83
N LEU A 601 -35.56 15.41 -12.97
CA LEU A 601 -34.31 14.67 -12.81
C LEU A 601 -34.27 13.45 -13.72
N ARG A 602 -35.38 12.75 -13.93
CA ARG A 602 -35.41 11.48 -14.68
C ARG A 602 -35.36 11.67 -16.20
N PHE A 603 -34.62 10.81 -16.91
CA PHE A 603 -34.55 10.89 -18.37
C PHE A 603 -35.86 10.45 -19.05
N SER A 604 -36.19 11.12 -20.15
CA SER A 604 -37.30 10.77 -21.03
C SER A 604 -36.84 10.88 -22.50
N PRO A 605 -36.90 9.79 -23.30
CA PRO A 605 -37.33 8.44 -22.94
C PRO A 605 -36.30 7.68 -22.06
N HIS A 606 -36.77 6.71 -21.25
CA HIS A 606 -35.93 5.79 -20.49
C HIS A 606 -36.19 4.33 -20.91
N SER A 607 -35.20 3.46 -20.66
CA SER A 607 -35.28 2.03 -20.97
C SER A 607 -36.12 1.26 -19.95
N ALA A 608 -36.60 0.08 -20.37
CA ALA A 608 -37.40 -0.82 -19.52
C ALA A 608 -36.59 -1.59 -18.45
N ILE A 609 -35.31 -1.24 -18.23
CA ILE A 609 -34.38 -2.02 -17.41
C ILE A 609 -34.84 -2.17 -15.95
N PHE A 610 -35.50 -1.14 -15.41
CA PHE A 610 -35.98 -1.10 -14.03
C PHE A 610 -37.49 -1.34 -13.89
N ASN A 611 -38.21 -1.69 -14.96
CA ASN A 611 -39.68 -1.85 -14.92
C ASN A 611 -40.16 -2.92 -13.93
N SER A 612 -39.30 -3.87 -13.56
CA SER A 612 -39.60 -4.94 -12.60
C SER A 612 -39.22 -4.59 -11.16
N TRP A 613 -38.63 -3.41 -10.91
CA TRP A 613 -38.12 -3.03 -9.59
C TRP A 613 -39.19 -2.23 -8.85
N PRO A 614 -39.55 -2.60 -7.61
CA PRO A 614 -40.55 -1.87 -6.83
C PRO A 614 -40.06 -0.46 -6.46
N THR A 615 -38.77 -0.34 -6.16
CA THR A 615 -38.09 0.92 -5.87
C THR A 615 -36.75 0.92 -6.58
N ILE A 616 -36.43 2.02 -7.28
CA ILE A 616 -35.17 2.15 -8.01
C ILE A 616 -34.17 2.92 -7.12
N PRO A 617 -33.12 2.26 -6.60
CA PRO A 617 -32.11 2.97 -5.83
C PRO A 617 -31.34 3.96 -6.71
N PRO A 618 -30.77 5.04 -6.14
CA PRO A 618 -29.94 6.00 -6.90
C PRO A 618 -28.66 5.37 -7.45
N VAL A 619 -28.14 4.34 -6.77
CA VAL A 619 -26.91 3.64 -7.13
C VAL A 619 -27.20 2.17 -7.37
N VAL A 620 -26.64 1.63 -8.45
CA VAL A 620 -26.68 0.21 -8.81
C VAL A 620 -25.29 -0.31 -9.12
N CYS A 621 -25.08 -1.61 -8.94
CA CYS A 621 -23.86 -2.28 -9.37
C CYS A 621 -24.04 -2.80 -10.80
N VAL A 622 -23.18 -2.34 -11.70
CA VAL A 622 -23.04 -2.89 -13.04
C VAL A 622 -22.05 -4.05 -12.96
N VAL A 623 -22.49 -5.25 -13.34
CA VAL A 623 -21.65 -6.46 -13.40
C VAL A 623 -21.51 -6.90 -14.85
N LEU A 624 -20.31 -6.76 -15.40
CA LEU A 624 -19.95 -7.10 -16.76
C LEU A 624 -19.12 -8.39 -16.78
N THR A 625 -19.59 -9.41 -17.49
CA THR A 625 -18.86 -10.66 -17.76
C THR A 625 -18.10 -10.50 -19.08
N VAL A 626 -16.80 -10.29 -18.98
CA VAL A 626 -15.88 -10.11 -20.11
C VAL A 626 -15.38 -11.49 -20.58
N PRO A 627 -15.71 -11.90 -21.81
CA PRO A 627 -15.28 -13.21 -22.32
C PRO A 627 -13.76 -13.32 -22.36
N ARG A 628 -13.22 -14.44 -21.89
CA ARG A 628 -11.77 -14.69 -21.85
C ARG A 628 -11.08 -14.46 -23.20
N ALA A 629 -11.74 -14.85 -24.29
CA ALA A 629 -11.23 -14.66 -25.65
C ALA A 629 -10.94 -13.18 -26.01
N ARG A 630 -11.64 -12.22 -25.38
CA ARG A 630 -11.42 -10.78 -25.60
C ARG A 630 -10.18 -10.25 -24.88
N LEU A 631 -9.68 -10.99 -23.88
CA LEU A 631 -8.49 -10.63 -23.11
C LEU A 631 -7.20 -11.07 -23.81
N SER A 632 -7.29 -11.79 -24.94
CA SER A 632 -6.14 -12.27 -25.73
C SER A 632 -5.13 -11.18 -26.06
N ILE A 633 -5.60 -9.95 -26.26
CA ILE A 633 -4.79 -8.78 -26.56
C ILE A 633 -3.69 -8.53 -25.53
N PHE A 634 -3.91 -8.90 -24.27
CA PHE A 634 -2.94 -8.74 -23.20
C PHE A 634 -1.90 -9.86 -23.11
N PHE A 635 -2.13 -10.99 -23.78
CA PHE A 635 -1.25 -12.17 -23.72
C PHE A 635 -0.23 -12.20 -24.87
N GLU A 636 -0.41 -11.43 -25.94
CA GLU A 636 0.45 -11.51 -27.14
C GLU A 636 1.91 -11.12 -26.87
N LYS A 637 2.15 -10.01 -26.15
CA LYS A 637 3.51 -9.49 -25.88
C LYS A 637 3.60 -8.77 -24.52
N PRO A 638 3.64 -9.51 -23.41
CA PRO A 638 3.58 -8.94 -22.06
C PRO A 638 4.69 -7.91 -21.76
N GLU A 639 5.90 -8.12 -22.28
CA GLU A 639 7.03 -7.21 -22.03
C GLU A 639 6.92 -5.86 -22.78
N GLU A 640 6.21 -5.82 -23.92
CA GLU A 640 5.92 -4.57 -24.64
C GLU A 640 4.71 -3.85 -24.02
N ILE A 641 3.71 -4.61 -23.57
CA ILE A 641 2.42 -4.08 -23.08
C ILE A 641 2.53 -3.39 -21.72
N GLY A 642 3.46 -3.83 -20.86
CA GLY A 642 3.54 -3.35 -19.48
C GLY A 642 2.28 -3.73 -18.69
N SER A 643 1.88 -2.91 -17.72
CA SER A 643 0.73 -3.16 -16.85
C SER A 643 -0.36 -2.10 -17.07
N PRO A 644 -1.19 -2.20 -18.13
CA PRO A 644 -2.19 -1.18 -18.44
C PRO A 644 -3.24 -1.08 -17.34
N THR A 645 -3.51 0.14 -16.88
CA THR A 645 -4.61 0.43 -15.94
C THR A 645 -5.95 0.20 -16.61
N LEU A 646 -6.86 -0.44 -15.90
CA LEU A 646 -8.20 -0.80 -16.37
C LEU A 646 -9.24 0.11 -15.73
N GLN A 647 -10.32 0.38 -16.47
CA GLN A 647 -11.45 1.18 -16.01
C GLN A 647 -12.75 0.67 -16.64
N GLY A 648 -13.87 0.93 -15.97
CA GLY A 648 -15.21 0.68 -16.48
C GLY A 648 -15.72 1.88 -17.28
N GLY A 649 -16.69 1.62 -18.15
CA GLY A 649 -17.38 2.65 -18.92
C GLY A 649 -18.89 2.43 -18.98
N LEU A 650 -19.65 3.52 -18.92
CA LEU A 650 -21.04 3.57 -19.38
C LEU A 650 -21.14 4.57 -20.51
N TRP A 651 -21.42 4.06 -21.70
CA TRP A 651 -21.43 4.85 -22.92
C TRP A 651 -22.74 4.70 -23.69
N VAL A 652 -23.27 5.83 -24.12
CA VAL A 652 -24.41 5.96 -25.00
C VAL A 652 -23.90 6.49 -26.34
N PRO A 653 -23.98 5.69 -27.43
CA PRO A 653 -23.51 6.11 -28.75
C PRO A 653 -24.04 7.48 -29.17
N GLY A 654 -23.13 8.41 -29.47
CA GLY A 654 -23.47 9.77 -29.94
C GLY A 654 -23.98 10.73 -28.87
N ALA A 655 -24.02 10.35 -27.59
CA ALA A 655 -24.58 11.20 -26.52
C ALA A 655 -23.64 11.39 -25.31
N HIS A 656 -23.40 10.33 -24.53
CA HIS A 656 -22.70 10.43 -23.25
C HIS A 656 -21.64 9.34 -23.11
N ASP A 657 -20.51 9.66 -22.50
CA ASP A 657 -19.46 8.69 -22.18
C ASP A 657 -18.95 8.92 -20.77
N ASN A 658 -19.29 8.02 -19.85
CA ASN A 658 -18.92 8.10 -18.44
C ASN A 658 -17.87 7.04 -18.10
N THR A 659 -16.79 7.44 -17.45
CA THR A 659 -15.69 6.56 -17.05
C THR A 659 -15.74 6.32 -15.55
N TYR A 660 -15.60 5.05 -15.14
CA TYR A 660 -15.60 4.62 -13.74
C TYR A 660 -14.28 3.90 -13.47
N ALA A 661 -13.37 4.51 -12.71
CA ALA A 661 -12.07 3.91 -12.44
C ALA A 661 -12.07 3.00 -11.20
N THR A 662 -13.06 3.14 -10.32
CA THR A 662 -13.25 2.26 -9.15
C THR A 662 -14.00 0.99 -9.53
N ILE A 663 -13.31 0.10 -10.23
CA ILE A 663 -13.81 -1.22 -10.63
C ILE A 663 -13.23 -2.31 -9.74
N HIS A 664 -14.00 -3.38 -9.55
CA HIS A 664 -13.55 -4.61 -8.91
C HIS A 664 -13.55 -5.75 -9.94
N LEU A 665 -12.50 -6.56 -9.91
CA LEU A 665 -12.23 -7.63 -10.86
C LEU A 665 -12.23 -8.97 -10.13
N ALA A 666 -12.82 -10.00 -10.72
CA ALA A 666 -12.75 -11.37 -10.22
C ALA A 666 -12.75 -12.37 -11.38
N TRP A 667 -11.87 -13.36 -11.32
CA TRP A 667 -11.91 -14.49 -12.26
C TRP A 667 -12.97 -15.48 -11.82
N GLY A 668 -13.91 -15.84 -12.69
CA GLY A 668 -14.97 -16.78 -12.31
C GLY A 668 -16.27 -16.63 -13.07
N LYS A 669 -17.36 -17.08 -12.46
CA LYS A 669 -18.71 -17.07 -13.04
C LYS A 669 -19.74 -16.51 -12.06
N CYS A 670 -20.71 -15.75 -12.58
CA CYS A 670 -21.87 -15.30 -11.82
C CYS A 670 -22.94 -16.40 -11.80
N VAL A 671 -23.25 -16.93 -10.62
CA VAL A 671 -24.25 -17.98 -10.41
C VAL A 671 -25.35 -17.53 -9.46
N ALA A 672 -26.53 -18.14 -9.55
CA ALA A 672 -27.58 -17.93 -8.56
C ALA A 672 -27.20 -18.64 -7.25
N SER A 673 -27.42 -17.98 -6.12
CA SER A 673 -27.21 -18.60 -4.81
C SER A 673 -28.19 -19.75 -4.61
N ALA A 674 -27.73 -20.87 -4.04
CA ALA A 674 -28.58 -22.04 -3.81
C ALA A 674 -29.75 -21.74 -2.85
N ASN A 675 -29.59 -20.75 -1.96
CA ASN A 675 -30.51 -20.43 -0.88
C ASN A 675 -31.22 -19.08 -1.05
N SER A 676 -30.98 -18.36 -2.16
CA SER A 676 -31.62 -17.06 -2.41
C SER A 676 -31.57 -16.69 -3.89
N ASP A 677 -32.43 -15.76 -4.32
CA ASP A 677 -32.38 -15.19 -5.67
C ASP A 677 -31.18 -14.26 -5.92
N LYS A 678 -30.21 -14.21 -4.98
CA LYS A 678 -29.01 -13.38 -5.12
C LYS A 678 -28.01 -13.99 -6.10
N VAL A 679 -27.29 -13.12 -6.80
CA VAL A 679 -26.15 -13.47 -7.66
C VAL A 679 -24.88 -13.47 -6.82
N VAL A 680 -24.10 -14.54 -6.93
CA VAL A 680 -22.82 -14.73 -6.26
C VAL A 680 -21.75 -15.08 -7.28
N ILE A 681 -20.48 -14.93 -6.91
CA ILE A 681 -19.34 -15.27 -7.75
C ILE A 681 -18.79 -16.63 -7.32
N GLU A 682 -18.70 -17.56 -8.26
CA GLU A 682 -17.88 -18.76 -8.16
C GLU A 682 -16.49 -18.43 -8.73
N GLU A 683 -15.49 -18.31 -7.86
CA GLU A 683 -14.14 -17.90 -8.23
C GLU A 683 -13.37 -19.03 -8.93
N ASP A 684 -12.61 -18.71 -9.98
CA ASP A 684 -11.69 -19.65 -10.62
C ASP A 684 -10.43 -19.81 -9.77
N PRO A 685 -10.15 -21.00 -9.20
CA PRO A 685 -9.00 -21.21 -8.32
C PRO A 685 -7.65 -21.04 -9.04
N ASN A 686 -7.62 -21.10 -10.38
CA ASN A 686 -6.42 -20.86 -11.18
C ASN A 686 -6.30 -19.40 -11.66
N GLY A 687 -7.26 -18.55 -11.31
CA GLY A 687 -7.26 -17.12 -11.61
C GLY A 687 -6.98 -16.82 -13.09
N GLN A 688 -5.98 -15.97 -13.34
CA GLN A 688 -5.59 -15.60 -14.71
C GLN A 688 -5.08 -16.78 -15.55
N ARG A 689 -4.56 -17.86 -14.94
CA ARG A 689 -4.15 -19.09 -15.64
C ARG A 689 -5.29 -20.10 -15.84
N GLY A 690 -6.48 -19.82 -15.29
CA GLY A 690 -7.66 -20.67 -15.40
C GLY A 690 -8.32 -20.61 -16.78
N GLU A 691 -9.59 -20.95 -16.83
CA GLU A 691 -10.39 -20.98 -18.07
C GLU A 691 -11.60 -20.04 -18.01
N SER A 692 -11.88 -19.48 -16.84
CA SER A 692 -13.06 -18.64 -16.63
C SER A 692 -12.92 -17.26 -17.28
N ASP A 693 -14.10 -16.65 -17.46
CA ASP A 693 -14.26 -15.25 -17.85
C ASP A 693 -13.84 -14.31 -16.72
N LEU A 694 -13.68 -13.04 -17.06
CA LEU A 694 -13.38 -11.97 -16.10
C LEU A 694 -14.67 -11.23 -15.75
N ILE A 695 -15.03 -11.24 -14.47
CA ILE A 695 -16.14 -10.46 -13.94
C ILE A 695 -15.60 -9.08 -13.55
N VAL A 696 -16.21 -8.05 -14.09
CA VAL A 696 -15.93 -6.64 -13.78
C VAL A 696 -17.16 -6.06 -13.10
N SER A 697 -17.01 -5.50 -11.92
CA SER A 697 -18.12 -4.85 -11.20
C SER A 697 -17.77 -3.44 -10.79
N PHE A 698 -18.70 -2.51 -10.92
CA PHE A 698 -18.53 -1.13 -10.46
C PHE A 698 -19.88 -0.52 -10.09
N TRP A 699 -19.85 0.49 -9.23
CA TRP A 699 -21.06 1.25 -8.88
C TRP A 699 -21.33 2.29 -9.97
N ALA A 700 -22.60 2.55 -10.26
CA ALA A 700 -23.02 3.58 -11.21
C ALA A 700 -24.36 4.20 -10.79
N SER A 701 -24.62 5.41 -11.27
CA SER A 701 -25.94 6.03 -11.15
C SER A 701 -26.98 5.24 -11.93
N ALA A 702 -28.07 4.83 -11.26
CA ALA A 702 -29.18 4.14 -11.92
C ALA A 702 -29.78 4.99 -13.05
N ARG A 703 -29.84 6.31 -12.85
CA ARG A 703 -30.25 7.30 -13.84
C ARG A 703 -29.47 7.21 -15.16
N LEU A 704 -28.16 6.97 -15.10
CA LEU A 704 -27.33 6.87 -16.31
C LEU A 704 -27.47 5.50 -16.98
N VAL A 705 -27.72 4.45 -16.19
CA VAL A 705 -27.93 3.09 -16.70
C VAL A 705 -29.25 2.97 -17.46
N GLU A 706 -30.30 3.73 -17.08
CA GLU A 706 -31.60 3.66 -17.75
C GLU A 706 -31.67 4.37 -19.10
N ILE A 707 -30.64 5.14 -19.52
CA ILE A 707 -30.65 5.82 -20.81
C ILE A 707 -30.73 4.78 -21.95
N PRO A 708 -31.65 4.92 -22.93
CA PRO A 708 -31.77 3.98 -24.03
C PRO A 708 -30.46 3.85 -24.83
N GLY A 709 -30.07 2.61 -25.14
CA GLY A 709 -28.84 2.33 -25.90
C GLY A 709 -27.55 2.33 -25.10
N THR A 710 -27.61 2.49 -23.77
CA THR A 710 -26.44 2.41 -22.89
C THR A 710 -25.71 1.08 -23.01
N LYS A 711 -24.38 1.15 -23.08
CA LYS A 711 -23.46 0.02 -23.07
C LYS A 711 -22.54 0.10 -21.86
N ALA A 712 -22.30 -1.03 -21.21
CA ALA A 712 -21.27 -1.21 -20.21
C ALA A 712 -20.00 -1.76 -20.87
N SER A 713 -18.83 -1.25 -20.50
CA SER A 713 -17.56 -1.70 -21.06
C SER A 713 -16.42 -1.79 -20.06
N LEU A 714 -15.44 -2.64 -20.38
CA LEU A 714 -14.11 -2.68 -19.79
C LEU A 714 -13.15 -1.98 -20.77
N ARG A 715 -12.38 -1.02 -20.27
CA ARG A 715 -11.46 -0.17 -21.05
C ARG A 715 -10.06 -0.14 -20.46
N ILE A 716 -9.09 0.18 -21.30
CA ILE A 716 -7.77 0.62 -20.86
C ILE A 716 -7.82 2.13 -20.58
N LYS A 717 -7.29 2.58 -19.45
CA LYS A 717 -7.14 4.01 -19.16
C LYS A 717 -6.15 4.61 -20.14
N SER A 718 -6.58 5.66 -20.84
CA SER A 718 -5.73 6.42 -21.75
C SER A 718 -4.58 7.08 -20.97
N THR A 719 -3.35 6.77 -21.37
CA THR A 719 -2.14 7.45 -20.90
C THR A 719 -1.26 7.81 -22.09
N PRO A 720 -0.43 8.86 -22.01
CA PRO A 720 0.46 9.23 -23.10
C PRO A 720 1.33 8.05 -23.61
N LEU A 721 1.68 7.11 -22.72
CA LEU A 721 2.48 5.93 -23.04
C LEU A 721 1.68 4.82 -23.76
N LEU A 722 0.48 4.48 -23.25
CA LEU A 722 -0.25 3.29 -23.71
C LEU A 722 -1.20 3.57 -24.88
N SER A 723 -1.71 4.79 -24.97
CA SER A 723 -2.74 5.12 -25.98
C SER A 723 -2.26 4.88 -27.43
N PRO A 724 -1.05 5.30 -27.85
CA PRO A 724 -0.57 5.04 -29.21
C PRO A 724 -0.48 3.54 -29.56
N MET A 725 -0.25 2.68 -28.56
CA MET A 725 -0.12 1.23 -28.75
C MET A 725 -1.47 0.53 -28.95
N PHE A 726 -2.49 0.93 -28.19
CA PHE A 726 -3.77 0.23 -28.16
C PHE A 726 -4.85 0.82 -29.05
N VAL A 727 -4.79 2.12 -29.41
CA VAL A 727 -5.82 2.76 -30.25
C VAL A 727 -6.01 2.05 -31.59
N ARG A 728 -4.93 1.53 -32.20
CA ARG A 728 -5.02 0.78 -33.47
C ARG A 728 -5.79 -0.54 -33.34
N LYS A 729 -5.76 -1.17 -32.16
CA LYS A 729 -6.40 -2.47 -31.91
C LYS A 729 -7.80 -2.34 -31.29
N LEU A 730 -8.00 -1.37 -30.39
CA LEU A 730 -9.20 -1.21 -29.58
C LEU A 730 -10.05 0.02 -29.96
N GLY A 731 -9.60 0.82 -30.92
CA GLY A 731 -10.23 2.08 -31.29
C GLY A 731 -10.00 3.21 -30.29
N MET A 732 -10.66 4.34 -30.53
CA MET A 732 -10.44 5.58 -29.76
C MET A 732 -10.87 5.50 -28.28
N LEU A 733 -11.87 4.67 -27.97
CA LEU A 733 -12.37 4.47 -26.60
C LEU A 733 -11.56 3.44 -25.80
N LEU A 734 -10.63 2.73 -26.45
CA LEU A 734 -9.82 1.67 -25.84
C LEU A 734 -10.66 0.57 -25.16
N ASP A 735 -11.83 0.25 -25.73
CA ASP A 735 -12.73 -0.80 -25.22
C ASP A 735 -12.12 -2.18 -25.46
N VAL A 736 -11.82 -2.90 -24.38
CA VAL A 736 -11.43 -4.32 -24.41
C VAL A 736 -12.67 -5.17 -24.73
N PHE A 737 -13.80 -4.83 -24.11
CA PHE A 737 -15.09 -5.46 -24.33
C PHE A 737 -16.23 -4.52 -23.93
N ALA A 738 -17.32 -4.53 -24.69
CA ALA A 738 -18.52 -3.76 -24.40
C ALA A 738 -19.78 -4.57 -24.74
N ALA A 739 -20.83 -4.42 -23.93
CA ALA A 739 -22.12 -5.04 -24.13
C ALA A 739 -23.25 -4.07 -23.74
N GLY A 740 -24.43 -4.19 -24.37
CA GLY A 740 -25.59 -3.39 -24.00
C GLY A 740 -26.06 -3.73 -22.58
N VAL A 741 -26.54 -2.75 -21.81
CA VAL A 741 -27.01 -3.00 -20.43
C VAL A 741 -28.21 -3.96 -20.35
N MET A 742 -28.92 -4.14 -21.47
CA MET A 742 -30.02 -5.11 -21.62
C MET A 742 -29.55 -6.51 -22.03
N ASP A 743 -28.26 -6.70 -22.37
CA ASP A 743 -27.70 -8.01 -22.71
C ASP A 743 -27.45 -8.83 -21.45
N ARG A 744 -28.46 -9.60 -21.04
CA ARG A 744 -28.42 -10.42 -19.81
C ARG A 744 -27.35 -11.52 -19.81
N LYS A 745 -26.74 -11.83 -20.97
CA LYS A 745 -25.64 -12.80 -21.04
C LYS A 745 -24.36 -12.20 -20.49
N HIS A 746 -24.12 -10.92 -20.76
CA HIS A 746 -22.86 -10.24 -20.43
C HIS A 746 -23.01 -9.18 -19.34
N VAL A 747 -24.19 -8.60 -19.14
CA VAL A 747 -24.43 -7.53 -18.18
C VAL A 747 -25.54 -7.91 -17.21
N ARG A 748 -25.29 -7.71 -15.92
CA ARG A 748 -26.30 -7.76 -14.85
C ARG A 748 -26.28 -6.46 -14.07
N ILE A 749 -27.45 -5.93 -13.76
CA ILE A 749 -27.62 -4.76 -12.89
C ILE A 749 -28.19 -5.23 -11.57
N LEU A 750 -27.48 -4.93 -10.47
CA LEU A 750 -27.80 -5.41 -9.13
C LEU A 750 -27.89 -4.25 -8.14
N THR A 751 -28.62 -4.42 -7.04
CA THR A 751 -28.67 -3.45 -5.92
C THR A 751 -27.49 -3.59 -4.96
N TYR A 752 -26.71 -4.65 -5.09
CA TYR A 752 -25.56 -4.98 -4.27
C TYR A 752 -24.39 -5.40 -5.16
N ARG A 753 -23.17 -5.40 -4.62
CA ARG A 753 -21.99 -5.95 -5.31
C ARG A 753 -21.86 -7.44 -5.00
N PRO A 754 -21.82 -8.34 -6.01
CA PRO A 754 -21.74 -9.77 -5.77
C PRO A 754 -20.37 -10.15 -5.21
N ALA A 755 -20.36 -11.10 -4.27
CA ALA A 755 -19.18 -11.69 -3.65
C ALA A 755 -19.31 -13.22 -3.64
N LEU A 756 -18.50 -13.94 -2.85
CA LEU A 756 -18.64 -15.38 -2.67
C LEU A 756 -19.98 -15.75 -2.01
N ALA A 757 -20.48 -16.97 -2.27
CA ALA A 757 -21.75 -17.45 -1.73
C ALA A 757 -21.81 -17.50 -0.19
N SER A 758 -20.66 -17.68 0.46
CA SER A 758 -20.51 -17.68 1.92
C SER A 758 -20.51 -16.28 2.53
N GLN A 759 -20.48 -15.22 1.71
CA GLN A 759 -20.32 -13.84 2.14
C GLN A 759 -21.56 -13.00 1.84
N SER A 760 -21.83 -12.02 2.70
CA SER A 760 -23.02 -11.18 2.58
C SER A 760 -22.76 -10.02 1.62
N SER A 761 -23.35 -10.06 0.44
CA SER A 761 -23.47 -8.87 -0.42
C SER A 761 -24.52 -7.90 0.12
N ARG A 762 -24.09 -6.66 0.39
CA ARG A 762 -24.96 -5.55 0.84
C ARG A 762 -25.01 -4.42 -0.22
N PRO A 763 -26.11 -3.66 -0.26
CA PRO A 763 -26.13 -2.36 -0.94
C PRO A 763 -25.09 -1.43 -0.33
N PRO A 764 -24.65 -0.38 -1.05
CA PRO A 764 -23.81 0.64 -0.46
C PRO A 764 -24.63 1.40 0.57
N GLU A 765 -24.20 1.40 1.83
CA GLU A 765 -24.73 2.30 2.85
C GLU A 765 -23.88 3.58 2.82
N ALA A 766 -24.53 4.74 2.68
CA ALA A 766 -23.83 6.01 2.85
C ALA A 766 -23.41 6.11 4.32
N GLU A 767 -22.10 6.10 4.60
CA GLU A 767 -21.59 6.35 5.94
C GLU A 767 -22.06 7.74 6.39
N SER A 768 -23.01 7.83 7.32
CA SER A 768 -23.40 9.11 7.90
C SER A 768 -22.27 9.59 8.82
N THR A 769 -21.39 10.43 8.30
CA THR A 769 -20.40 11.12 9.12
C THR A 769 -20.96 12.44 9.60
N HIS A 770 -21.25 12.54 10.89
CA HIS A 770 -21.38 13.84 11.52
C HIS A 770 -19.96 14.41 11.76
N PRO A 771 -19.65 15.64 11.30
CA PRO A 771 -18.43 16.30 11.71
C PRO A 771 -18.41 16.42 13.25
N PRO A 772 -17.23 16.47 13.88
CA PRO A 772 -17.18 16.61 15.33
C PRO A 772 -17.93 17.88 15.76
N THR A 773 -19.01 17.73 16.52
CA THR A 773 -19.78 18.85 17.06
C THR A 773 -19.16 19.33 18.36
N GLY A 774 -18.82 20.62 18.42
CA GLY A 774 -18.49 21.32 19.67
C GLY A 774 -17.00 21.56 19.90
N PHE A 775 -16.46 22.61 19.30
CA PHE A 775 -15.14 23.15 19.65
C PHE A 775 -15.31 24.56 20.23
N GLY A 776 -14.69 24.84 21.38
CA GLY A 776 -14.62 26.21 21.92
C GLY A 776 -13.56 27.03 21.17
N SER A 777 -13.70 28.36 21.08
CA SER A 777 -12.75 29.23 20.35
C SER A 777 -11.30 29.02 20.78
N ASN A 778 -11.06 28.81 22.08
CA ASN A 778 -9.74 28.58 22.66
C ASN A 778 -9.10 27.25 22.25
N THR A 779 -9.78 26.39 21.50
CA THR A 779 -9.26 25.09 21.02
C THR A 779 -8.90 25.10 19.54
N LEU A 780 -9.08 26.22 18.84
CA LEU A 780 -8.88 26.32 17.38
C LEU A 780 -7.52 26.94 17.02
N CYS A 781 -6.93 26.41 15.95
CA CYS A 781 -5.79 26.99 15.24
C CYS A 781 -6.19 27.21 13.77
N HIS A 782 -6.35 28.48 13.39
CA HIS A 782 -6.78 28.87 12.05
C HIS A 782 -5.62 28.75 11.05
N ALA A 783 -5.80 27.89 10.05
CA ALA A 783 -4.93 27.78 8.89
C ALA A 783 -5.32 28.84 7.85
N ILE A 784 -4.38 29.72 7.53
CA ILE A 784 -4.61 30.88 6.65
C ILE A 784 -3.95 30.65 5.29
N VAL A 785 -4.74 30.89 4.24
CA VAL A 785 -4.30 31.00 2.85
C VAL A 785 -4.43 32.47 2.48
N SER A 786 -3.36 33.24 2.70
CA SER A 786 -3.36 34.71 2.70
C SER A 786 -3.67 35.29 1.34
N ASN A 787 -3.14 34.70 0.26
CA ASN A 787 -3.46 35.12 -1.10
C ASN A 787 -4.63 34.31 -1.65
N VAL A 788 -5.58 34.99 -2.29
CA VAL A 788 -6.71 34.36 -3.00
C VAL A 788 -6.23 33.42 -4.11
N ARG A 789 -5.01 33.61 -4.62
CA ARG A 789 -4.37 32.75 -5.62
C ARG A 789 -3.56 31.59 -5.02
N ASP A 790 -3.20 31.67 -3.74
CA ASP A 790 -2.45 30.61 -3.08
C ASP A 790 -3.35 29.40 -2.87
N ARG A 791 -2.69 28.24 -2.84
CA ARG A 791 -3.32 26.92 -2.76
C ARG A 791 -2.68 26.04 -1.67
N TYR A 792 -1.95 26.68 -0.78
CA TYR A 792 -1.25 26.12 0.34
C TYR A 792 -1.43 27.05 1.54
N VAL A 793 -1.24 26.53 2.74
CA VAL A 793 -1.30 27.34 3.96
C VAL A 793 0.04 28.03 4.16
N ASP A 794 0.01 29.35 4.34
CA ASP A 794 1.21 30.16 4.54
C ASP A 794 1.40 30.62 6.00
N SER A 795 0.32 30.61 6.79
CA SER A 795 0.35 31.08 8.17
C SER A 795 -0.68 30.39 9.06
N LEU A 796 -0.39 30.37 10.35
CA LEU A 796 -1.27 29.88 11.41
C LEU A 796 -1.66 31.03 12.32
N SER A 797 -2.91 31.05 12.79
CA SER A 797 -3.41 32.02 13.76
C SER A 797 -4.14 31.33 14.89
N ILE A 798 -3.75 31.65 16.12
CA ILE A 798 -4.42 31.19 17.33
C ILE A 798 -5.00 32.42 18.03
N ARG A 799 -6.28 32.35 18.37
CA ARG A 799 -6.93 33.39 19.17
C ARG A 799 -6.82 33.04 20.65
N PHE A 800 -6.26 33.96 21.44
CA PHE A 800 -6.21 33.87 22.89
C PHE A 800 -7.13 34.92 23.50
N ASP A 801 -8.24 34.47 24.10
CA ASP A 801 -9.18 35.37 24.79
C ASP A 801 -8.74 35.56 26.25
N VAL A 802 -8.26 36.76 26.60
CA VAL A 802 -7.91 37.13 27.98
C VAL A 802 -9.19 37.16 28.82
N THR A 803 -9.30 36.29 29.82
CA THR A 803 -10.51 36.20 30.67
C THR A 803 -10.30 36.75 32.07
N ALA A 804 -9.09 36.62 32.62
CA ALA A 804 -8.73 37.08 33.96
C ALA A 804 -8.83 38.61 34.07
N LYS A 805 -9.47 39.09 35.15
CA LYS A 805 -9.72 40.52 35.35
C LYS A 805 -8.42 41.32 35.48
N GLU A 806 -7.47 40.82 36.25
CA GLU A 806 -6.16 41.45 36.48
C GLU A 806 -5.37 41.60 35.18
N GLU A 807 -5.37 40.55 34.35
CA GLU A 807 -4.70 40.56 33.05
C GLU A 807 -5.39 41.49 32.04
N LYS A 808 -6.73 41.54 32.05
CA LYS A 808 -7.49 42.54 31.26
C LYS A 808 -7.12 43.96 31.65
N GLU A 809 -7.05 44.25 32.94
CA GLU A 809 -6.66 45.57 33.46
C GLU A 809 -5.22 45.90 33.05
N SER A 810 -4.29 44.94 33.15
CA SER A 810 -2.90 45.09 32.70
C SER A 810 -2.83 45.43 31.21
N LEU A 811 -3.55 44.69 30.36
CA LEU A 811 -3.61 44.93 28.92
C LEU A 811 -4.25 46.29 28.59
N GLN A 812 -5.33 46.67 29.28
CA GLN A 812 -5.97 47.99 29.13
C GLN A 812 -5.06 49.15 29.54
N ASN A 813 -4.15 48.92 30.48
CA ASN A 813 -3.15 49.89 30.94
C ASN A 813 -1.90 49.94 30.03
N GLY A 814 -1.91 49.26 28.89
CA GLY A 814 -0.81 49.31 27.92
C GLY A 814 0.33 48.34 28.20
N ALA A 815 0.07 47.21 28.86
CA ALA A 815 1.06 46.16 29.04
C ALA A 815 1.66 45.70 27.70
N THR A 816 2.97 45.41 27.71
CA THR A 816 3.67 44.86 26.54
C THR A 816 3.14 43.47 26.23
N VAL A 817 2.84 43.22 24.95
CA VAL A 817 2.48 41.91 24.43
C VAL A 817 3.61 41.42 23.53
N SER A 818 4.14 40.23 23.81
CA SER A 818 5.14 39.58 22.95
C SER A 818 4.85 38.10 22.81
N ALA A 819 5.16 37.56 21.64
CA ALA A 819 5.09 36.14 21.36
C ALA A 819 6.46 35.64 20.90
N SER A 820 6.89 34.51 21.44
CA SER A 820 8.14 33.85 21.05
C SER A 820 7.95 32.36 20.92
N GLN A 821 8.61 31.77 19.93
CA GLN A 821 8.67 30.32 19.81
C GLN A 821 9.68 29.77 20.83
N VAL A 822 9.19 28.98 21.79
CA VAL A 822 9.99 28.43 22.89
C VAL A 822 10.44 26.98 22.65
N SER A 823 9.80 26.30 21.68
CA SER A 823 10.19 24.97 21.20
C SER A 823 9.65 24.72 19.78
N ALA A 824 9.88 23.53 19.22
CA ALA A 824 9.56 23.22 17.82
C ALA A 824 8.08 23.45 17.46
N CYS A 825 7.14 23.21 18.38
CA CYS A 825 5.71 23.34 18.15
C CYS A 825 4.98 24.17 19.24
N THR A 826 5.72 24.87 20.12
CA THR A 826 5.13 25.70 21.19
C THR A 826 5.49 27.17 21.03
N MET A 827 4.47 28.02 21.10
CA MET A 827 4.57 29.48 21.16
C MET A 827 4.18 29.93 22.57
N GLU A 828 5.01 30.75 23.19
CA GLU A 828 4.71 31.40 24.46
C GLU A 828 4.18 32.82 24.20
N LEU A 829 3.06 33.17 24.82
CA LEU A 829 2.46 34.51 24.78
C LEU A 829 2.65 35.21 26.13
N ASN A 830 3.37 36.32 26.12
CA ASN A 830 3.58 37.16 27.29
C ASN A 830 2.71 38.41 27.23
N ILE A 831 1.94 38.68 28.30
CA ILE A 831 1.11 39.87 28.49
C ILE A 831 1.49 40.51 29.83
N GLY A 832 2.33 41.55 29.81
CA GLY A 832 2.88 42.15 31.02
C GLY A 832 3.67 41.14 31.87
N SER A 833 3.16 40.79 33.05
CA SER A 833 3.73 39.76 33.94
C SER A 833 3.11 38.36 33.78
N HIS A 834 2.16 38.19 32.86
CA HIS A 834 1.48 36.92 32.60
C HIS A 834 2.12 36.21 31.41
N SER A 835 2.32 34.89 31.49
CA SER A 835 2.82 34.03 30.40
C SER A 835 1.85 32.88 30.18
N HIS A 836 1.58 32.55 28.90
CA HIS A 836 0.62 31.54 28.45
C HIS A 836 1.15 30.64 27.36
#